data_AF-A0AA89AXN4-F1
#
_entry.id   AF-A0AA89AXN4-F1
#
_cell.length_a   1.000
_cell.length_b   1.000
_cell.length_c   1.000
_cell.angle_alpha   90.00
_cell.angle_beta   90.00
_cell.angle_gamma   90.00
#
_symmetry.space_group_name_H-M   'P 1'
#
loop_
_entity.id
_entity.type
_entity.pdbx_description
1 polymer ?
#
loop_
_entity_poly.entity_id
_entity_poly.type
_entity_poly.pdbx_seq_one_letter_code
_entity_poly.pdbx_strand_id
1 'polypeptide(L)'
;MEISDMHMSNEHQEQLRSASESADPLSVSLLQISKSPRSPRSPKSPRSPKSPMSPKGHQGRQGTSKGSPLKNDRHSHSKIDGRPKKGGSGGKGTWGGLLDMDDGYLDRNDPNYSSTEEKERLVAGRKSSAEFDEYKRKATVIVEEYFATDDVVSASNEVRELGMPSYNFYFVKKLVSMAMDRDDKEKEMAAVLLSALYAEVIDPPQVHKGFSKLVESADDLIVDIPDTVDVLALFLARAVVDDILPPAFLKKTVESLSKDSKGVDVIRRAKKGYLAAPLHAEIIERRWGSKNKTVEDVKGRISTLLTEYVASGDKKEACRCIKDLKVPYFHHEIVKRGIIMAMEKKQAEDRLLDLLKTAADVCLINSSQITKGFSRIIDTVDDLSLDIPNAKGTLQSLISKAASEGWLCASSLKSLSLQPEKRPLEDTAAKVFKIKAQSIIQEYFLSGDISEVVRCLESENSTFSAHLNAIFVKRLISLAMDRKNREKEMASVLLSSFCFPADDVVNGFIMLIEFADDTALDNPVVVEDLAMFLARAVVDEVMAPSHLEDIGSQCLGPDSVGNKVLQMAQSLLKARLSGERILRCWGGVGSCRNGWAIEDVKDKIGKLLEEFESGGDIREACRCIKELGMPFFHHEVVKKSLVRVIEKKNDRLWGLLKHCINTGLITMNQMTKGFGRVAESLDDLALDVPDAEKQFADYVERAKMEGWLELSVEFNRPALAVENGFCS
;
A
#
# COMPACT_ATOMS: atom_id res chain seq x y z
N MET A 1 66.66 13.90 45.22
CA MET A 1 65.92 12.67 44.89
C MET A 1 65.34 12.88 43.50
N GLU A 2 66.19 12.92 42.47
CA GLU A 2 66.95 11.80 41.86
C GLU A 2 66.11 11.18 40.73
N ILE A 3 66.48 11.43 39.46
CA ILE A 3 67.23 10.51 38.58
C ILE A 3 66.35 9.27 38.24
N SER A 4 66.00 8.93 37.00
CA SER A 4 66.17 9.56 35.68
C SER A 4 65.07 8.99 34.73
N ASP A 5 64.98 9.23 33.41
CA ASP A 5 65.95 9.81 32.46
C ASP A 5 65.31 10.51 31.24
N MET A 6 66.17 11.18 30.48
CA MET A 6 65.98 11.68 29.12
C MET A 6 66.24 10.60 28.07
N HIS A 7 65.60 10.70 26.89
CA HIS A 7 66.32 11.06 25.67
C HIS A 7 65.39 11.63 24.58
N MET A 8 65.90 12.61 23.85
CA MET A 8 65.19 13.45 22.89
C MET A 8 65.89 13.41 21.52
N SER A 9 65.10 13.41 20.44
CA SER A 9 65.31 14.15 19.18
C SER A 9 64.07 13.84 18.31
N ASN A 10 63.27 14.77 17.79
CA ASN A 10 63.53 16.17 17.42
C ASN A 10 64.79 16.32 16.58
N GLU A 11 64.68 15.96 15.29
CA GLU A 11 65.09 16.81 14.14
C GLU A 11 64.82 16.12 12.79
N HIS A 12 63.55 15.81 12.52
CA HIS A 12 63.00 16.05 11.19
C HIS A 12 61.90 17.11 11.34
N GLN A 13 62.36 18.36 11.25
CA GLN A 13 61.85 19.37 10.31
C GLN A 13 60.31 19.45 10.25
N GLU A 14 59.67 20.42 10.91
CA GLU A 14 59.78 21.86 10.60
C GLU A 14 59.75 22.20 9.09
N GLN A 15 58.80 21.59 8.36
CA GLN A 15 58.05 22.24 7.28
C GLN A 15 56.59 21.75 7.35
N LEU A 16 55.56 22.55 7.66
CA LEU A 16 55.51 23.98 7.98
C LEU A 16 54.73 24.25 9.27
N ARG A 17 55.37 24.99 10.18
CA ARG A 17 54.66 25.89 11.11
C ARG A 17 54.07 27.07 10.33
N SER A 18 53.08 27.69 10.97
CA SER A 18 52.46 29.00 10.69
C SER A 18 51.18 28.86 9.86
N ALA A 19 49.97 28.87 10.45
CA ALA A 19 49.42 29.84 11.42
C ALA A 19 49.33 31.26 10.83
N SER A 20 48.26 32.04 11.02
CA SER A 20 47.10 31.89 11.91
C SER A 20 45.96 32.84 11.45
N GLU A 21 44.97 33.06 12.32
CA GLU A 21 43.85 34.02 12.19
C GLU A 21 42.58 33.46 11.51
N SER A 22 41.37 33.53 12.10
CA SER A 22 40.93 34.31 13.28
C SER A 22 39.71 33.72 14.04
N ALA A 23 39.68 34.03 15.35
CA ALA A 23 38.52 34.23 16.24
C ALA A 23 37.40 33.16 16.42
N ASP A 24 37.52 32.36 17.49
CA ASP A 24 36.77 32.46 18.77
C ASP A 24 35.46 33.32 18.86
N PRO A 25 34.59 33.12 19.88
CA PRO A 25 34.17 31.86 20.54
C PRO A 25 32.65 31.83 20.90
N LEU A 26 32.15 30.70 21.44
CA LEU A 26 31.41 30.62 22.72
C LEU A 26 30.72 29.25 22.89
N SER A 27 30.92 28.64 24.05
CA SER A 27 30.33 27.35 24.46
C SER A 27 29.11 27.55 25.37
N VAL A 28 28.61 26.47 26.01
CA VAL A 28 27.49 26.39 26.98
C VAL A 28 26.12 26.19 26.28
N SER A 29 25.30 25.16 26.56
CA SER A 29 25.37 24.13 27.60
C SER A 29 24.77 22.79 27.19
N LEU A 30 25.27 21.70 27.80
CA LEU A 30 24.74 20.34 27.67
C LEU A 30 24.10 19.94 29.02
N LEU A 31 22.77 19.92 29.09
CA LEU A 31 21.96 19.60 30.27
C LEU A 31 20.67 18.89 29.81
N GLN A 32 20.12 17.88 30.49
CA GLN A 32 20.71 16.95 31.47
C GLN A 32 19.74 15.75 31.53
N ILE A 33 20.18 14.52 31.23
CA ILE A 33 19.27 13.36 31.28
C ILE A 33 19.00 13.00 32.75
N SER A 34 17.81 13.37 33.23
CA SER A 34 17.34 13.06 34.58
C SER A 34 17.06 11.56 34.72
N LYS A 35 17.84 10.88 35.57
CA LYS A 35 17.62 9.47 35.93
C LYS A 35 16.32 9.33 36.72
N SER A 36 15.35 8.58 36.20
CA SER A 36 14.22 8.07 37.00
C SER A 36 14.63 6.84 37.83
N PRO A 37 14.02 6.61 39.00
CA PRO A 37 14.50 5.64 39.98
C PRO A 37 14.06 4.20 39.70
N ARG A 38 14.81 3.25 40.28
CA ARG A 38 14.47 1.83 40.32
C ARG A 38 13.10 1.62 40.99
N SER A 39 12.24 0.83 40.35
CA SER A 39 11.09 0.18 40.98
C SER A 39 11.32 -1.35 41.09
N PRO A 40 10.70 -2.04 42.07
CA PRO A 40 11.28 -3.26 42.65
C PRO A 40 10.86 -4.57 41.98
N ARG A 41 11.59 -5.64 42.31
CA ARG A 41 11.17 -7.03 42.09
C ARG A 41 9.89 -7.33 42.88
N SER A 42 8.92 -7.97 42.24
CA SER A 42 7.80 -8.67 42.87
C SER A 42 7.77 -10.14 42.44
N PRO A 43 7.15 -11.05 43.22
CA PRO A 43 7.64 -12.43 43.32
C PRO A 43 6.89 -13.47 42.48
N LYS A 44 7.47 -14.69 42.46
CA LYS A 44 6.82 -15.93 42.01
C LYS A 44 5.51 -16.19 42.77
N SER A 45 4.50 -16.70 42.07
CA SER A 45 3.35 -17.42 42.64
C SER A 45 3.04 -18.68 41.80
N PRO A 46 2.31 -19.69 42.33
CA PRO A 46 2.64 -21.09 42.06
C PRO A 46 1.69 -21.84 41.10
N ARG A 47 2.09 -23.08 40.78
CA ARG A 47 1.27 -24.13 40.14
C ARG A 47 -0.09 -24.33 40.85
N SER A 48 -1.12 -24.62 40.06
CA SER A 48 -2.32 -25.38 40.46
C SER A 48 -2.83 -26.26 39.30
N PRO A 49 -3.64 -27.31 39.55
CA PRO A 49 -3.50 -28.56 38.80
C PRO A 49 -4.70 -29.01 37.93
N LYS A 50 -4.43 -30.10 37.20
CA LYS A 50 -5.28 -31.08 36.50
C LYS A 50 -6.81 -31.03 36.68
N SER A 51 -7.47 -31.30 35.55
CA SER A 51 -8.87 -31.66 35.36
C SER A 51 -9.31 -33.00 36.00
N PRO A 52 -10.63 -33.23 36.10
CA PRO A 52 -11.26 -34.55 35.99
C PRO A 52 -12.21 -34.69 34.77
N MET A 53 -12.54 -35.93 34.42
CA MET A 53 -13.33 -36.32 33.23
C MET A 53 -14.77 -36.77 33.56
N SER A 54 -15.56 -37.01 32.50
CA SER A 54 -16.66 -37.99 32.36
C SER A 54 -18.10 -37.48 32.65
N PRO A 55 -19.18 -38.17 32.17
CA PRO A 55 -19.24 -39.41 31.37
C PRO A 55 -20.11 -39.35 30.06
N LYS A 56 -20.19 -40.48 29.34
CA LYS A 56 -21.04 -40.74 28.16
C LYS A 56 -22.52 -40.97 28.53
N GLY A 57 -23.43 -40.72 27.58
CA GLY A 57 -24.82 -41.21 27.56
C GLY A 57 -25.24 -41.70 26.15
N HIS A 58 -26.18 -42.64 26.05
CA HIS A 58 -26.50 -43.37 24.81
C HIS A 58 -28.01 -43.76 24.73
N GLN A 59 -28.54 -43.83 23.49
CA GLN A 59 -29.78 -44.48 23.01
C GLN A 59 -31.16 -43.77 22.96
N GLY A 60 -31.80 -43.89 21.77
CA GLY A 60 -33.26 -44.04 21.55
C GLY A 60 -33.91 -43.00 20.59
N ARG A 61 -34.86 -43.33 19.68
CA ARG A 61 -35.22 -44.58 18.95
C ARG A 61 -36.31 -44.27 17.87
N GLN A 62 -36.24 -44.89 16.67
CA GLN A 62 -37.34 -45.12 15.66
C GLN A 62 -38.04 -43.87 15.05
N GLY A 63 -38.52 -43.82 13.79
CA GLY A 63 -38.63 -44.72 12.62
C GLY A 63 -39.39 -43.98 11.45
N THR A 64 -39.89 -44.51 10.33
CA THR A 64 -39.88 -45.84 9.66
C THR A 64 -40.31 -45.76 8.16
N SER A 65 -39.59 -46.40 7.22
CA SER A 65 -40.07 -46.93 5.90
C SER A 65 -40.41 -45.95 4.74
N LYS A 66 -40.40 -46.28 3.43
CA LYS A 66 -40.27 -47.57 2.68
C LYS A 66 -39.97 -47.29 1.18
N GLY A 67 -39.25 -48.16 0.45
CA GLY A 67 -39.19 -48.10 -1.03
C GLY A 67 -38.08 -48.90 -1.74
N SER A 68 -38.43 -50.04 -2.35
CA SER A 68 -37.67 -50.79 -3.38
C SER A 68 -38.66 -51.72 -4.11
N PRO A 69 -38.44 -52.24 -5.35
CA PRO A 69 -37.49 -53.36 -5.53
C PRO A 69 -36.82 -53.58 -6.93
N LEU A 70 -35.63 -54.22 -6.89
CA LEU A 70 -35.12 -55.36 -7.71
C LEU A 70 -35.27 -55.47 -9.25
N LYS A 71 -34.16 -55.89 -9.90
CA LYS A 71 -33.94 -56.93 -10.97
C LYS A 71 -32.72 -56.53 -11.85
N ASN A 72 -31.85 -57.38 -12.40
CA ASN A 72 -31.65 -58.84 -12.35
C ASN A 72 -30.20 -59.21 -12.78
N ASP A 73 -29.71 -60.39 -12.34
CA ASP A 73 -28.74 -61.36 -12.92
C ASP A 73 -27.80 -60.95 -14.10
N ARG A 74 -26.52 -61.36 -14.16
CA ARG A 74 -26.04 -62.76 -14.29
C ARG A 74 -24.51 -62.93 -14.04
N HIS A 75 -24.09 -64.14 -13.67
CA HIS A 75 -22.69 -64.64 -13.75
C HIS A 75 -22.30 -64.93 -15.23
N SER A 76 -21.09 -65.32 -15.66
CA SER A 76 -20.03 -66.18 -15.08
C SER A 76 -18.78 -66.28 -15.99
N HIS A 77 -17.59 -66.55 -15.41
CA HIS A 77 -16.39 -67.28 -15.92
C HIS A 77 -15.85 -66.98 -17.37
N SER A 78 -14.54 -66.90 -17.67
CA SER A 78 -13.44 -67.79 -17.24
C SER A 78 -12.03 -67.24 -17.57
N LYS A 79 -10.99 -68.07 -17.40
CA LYS A 79 -9.54 -67.77 -17.36
C LYS A 79 -8.90 -67.45 -18.73
N ILE A 80 -7.83 -66.65 -18.73
CA ILE A 80 -6.48 -66.99 -19.28
C ILE A 80 -5.46 -65.93 -18.81
N ASP A 81 -4.26 -66.37 -18.43
CA ASP A 81 -3.14 -65.53 -17.96
C ASP A 81 -2.10 -65.39 -19.08
N GLY A 82 -1.48 -64.21 -19.24
CA GLY A 82 -0.80 -63.85 -20.50
C GLY A 82 0.16 -62.67 -20.40
N ARG A 83 1.24 -62.79 -19.62
CA ARG A 83 2.32 -61.80 -19.56
C ARG A 83 3.25 -61.85 -20.78
N PRO A 84 3.60 -60.72 -21.40
CA PRO A 84 4.80 -60.61 -22.25
C PRO A 84 6.11 -60.57 -21.43
N LYS A 85 7.21 -60.93 -22.08
CA LYS A 85 8.55 -61.11 -21.48
C LYS A 85 9.32 -59.80 -21.25
N LYS A 86 10.28 -59.89 -20.33
CA LYS A 86 11.40 -58.97 -20.06
C LYS A 86 12.30 -58.79 -21.30
N GLY A 87 12.75 -57.57 -21.59
CA GLY A 87 13.93 -57.31 -22.44
C GLY A 87 13.74 -56.30 -23.59
N GLY A 88 14.11 -55.04 -23.36
CA GLY A 88 14.15 -53.97 -24.37
C GLY A 88 14.45 -52.61 -23.73
N SER A 89 15.47 -51.89 -24.21
CA SER A 89 16.10 -50.77 -23.50
C SER A 89 15.96 -49.40 -24.17
N GLY A 90 15.72 -48.35 -23.37
CA GLY A 90 15.84 -46.93 -23.72
C GLY A 90 14.50 -46.21 -24.01
N GLY A 91 14.20 -45.04 -23.44
CA GLY A 91 14.92 -44.23 -22.44
C GLY A 91 14.15 -42.95 -22.06
N LYS A 92 14.66 -42.17 -21.09
CA LYS A 92 14.08 -40.96 -20.44
C LYS A 92 12.76 -41.20 -19.68
N GLY A 93 12.64 -41.01 -18.37
CA GLY A 93 13.41 -40.12 -17.50
C GLY A 93 12.47 -39.45 -16.48
N THR A 94 11.66 -40.23 -15.76
CA THR A 94 10.87 -39.76 -14.62
C THR A 94 10.93 -40.78 -13.49
N TRP A 95 11.85 -40.56 -12.56
CA TRP A 95 11.91 -41.21 -11.26
C TRP A 95 12.10 -40.05 -10.27
N GLY A 96 11.22 -39.80 -9.31
CA GLY A 96 10.54 -40.80 -8.49
C GLY A 96 11.33 -40.87 -7.19
N GLY A 97 10.99 -39.99 -6.24
CA GLY A 97 11.85 -39.68 -5.09
C GLY A 97 12.16 -40.91 -4.24
N LEU A 98 13.44 -41.25 -4.15
CA LEU A 98 13.97 -42.33 -3.32
C LEU A 98 14.95 -41.73 -2.30
N LEU A 99 14.42 -41.36 -1.14
CA LEU A 99 15.17 -41.28 0.12
C LEU A 99 14.22 -41.74 1.22
N ASP A 100 14.32 -43.02 1.58
CA ASP A 100 13.57 -43.60 2.69
C ASP A 100 13.89 -42.86 3.99
N MET A 101 12.86 -42.66 4.82
CA MET A 101 13.09 -42.44 6.25
C MET A 101 13.43 -43.80 6.88
N ASP A 102 14.49 -43.83 7.69
CA ASP A 102 14.95 -45.03 8.40
C ASP A 102 13.93 -45.41 9.50
N ASP A 103 12.86 -46.09 9.09
CA ASP A 103 11.87 -46.70 9.99
C ASP A 103 12.51 -47.93 10.63
N GLY A 104 12.88 -47.80 11.91
CA GLY A 104 13.68 -48.79 12.64
C GLY A 104 13.15 -50.23 12.50
N TYR A 105 13.97 -51.10 11.91
CA TYR A 105 13.67 -52.51 11.70
C TYR A 105 13.25 -53.20 13.00
N LEU A 106 12.03 -53.75 13.01
CA LEU A 106 11.58 -54.68 14.05
C LEU A 106 12.41 -55.97 13.95
N ASP A 107 13.11 -56.34 15.02
CA ASP A 107 13.77 -57.63 15.10
C ASP A 107 12.72 -58.74 15.19
N ARG A 108 12.65 -59.56 14.14
CA ARG A 108 11.73 -60.71 14.07
C ARG A 108 12.11 -61.85 15.03
N ASN A 109 13.23 -61.72 15.74
CA ASN A 109 13.66 -62.63 16.80
C ASN A 109 13.34 -62.12 18.22
N ASP A 110 12.72 -60.94 18.36
CA ASP A 110 12.24 -60.46 19.67
C ASP A 110 11.14 -61.41 20.20
N PRO A 111 11.25 -61.95 21.44
CA PRO A 111 10.22 -62.80 22.05
C PRO A 111 8.83 -62.15 22.15
N ASN A 112 8.74 -60.82 22.02
CA ASN A 112 7.53 -60.03 22.06
C ASN A 112 7.05 -59.58 20.66
N TYR A 113 7.70 -60.02 19.57
CA TYR A 113 7.31 -59.70 18.20
C TYR A 113 5.95 -60.31 17.84
N SER A 114 5.02 -59.47 17.38
CA SER A 114 3.76 -59.91 16.79
C SER A 114 3.65 -59.53 15.30
N SER A 115 3.31 -60.50 14.45
CA SER A 115 3.12 -60.26 13.00
C SER A 115 1.92 -59.36 12.66
N THR A 116 1.11 -59.02 13.67
CA THR A 116 -0.01 -58.08 13.57
C THR A 116 0.50 -56.65 13.65
N GLU A 117 1.40 -56.34 14.58
CA GLU A 117 2.01 -55.01 14.70
C GLU A 117 2.81 -54.60 13.46
N GLU A 118 3.55 -55.52 12.83
CA GLU A 118 4.26 -55.22 11.57
C GLU A 118 3.26 -54.80 10.47
N LYS A 119 2.12 -55.48 10.35
CA LYS A 119 1.06 -55.12 9.39
C LYS A 119 0.37 -53.80 9.75
N GLU A 120 0.10 -53.54 11.02
CA GLU A 120 -0.53 -52.31 11.47
C GLU A 120 0.39 -51.10 11.25
N ARG A 121 1.70 -51.22 11.52
CA ARG A 121 2.69 -50.16 11.18
C ARG A 121 2.79 -49.92 9.67
N LEU A 122 2.83 -50.98 8.85
CA LEU A 122 2.85 -50.85 7.39
C LEU A 122 1.57 -50.19 6.83
N VAL A 123 0.41 -50.45 7.44
CA VAL A 123 -0.86 -49.79 7.07
C VAL A 123 -0.91 -48.34 7.56
N ALA A 124 -0.39 -48.05 8.75
CA ALA A 124 -0.28 -46.70 9.28
C ALA A 124 0.66 -45.82 8.43
N GLY A 125 1.86 -46.32 8.11
CA GLY A 125 2.84 -45.63 7.27
C GLY A 125 2.32 -45.31 5.86
N ARG A 126 1.53 -46.24 5.27
CA ARG A 126 0.85 -45.98 3.99
C ARG A 126 -0.21 -44.89 4.07
N LYS A 127 -0.94 -44.78 5.19
CA LYS A 127 -1.93 -43.71 5.40
C LYS A 127 -1.26 -42.36 5.57
N SER A 128 -0.24 -42.25 6.42
CA SER A 128 0.51 -41.01 6.63
C SER A 128 1.21 -40.52 5.35
N SER A 129 1.69 -41.44 4.51
CA SER A 129 2.23 -41.07 3.18
C SER A 129 1.17 -40.42 2.28
N ALA A 130 -0.03 -41.02 2.20
CA ALA A 130 -1.10 -40.50 1.36
C ALA A 130 -1.63 -39.14 1.85
N GLU A 131 -1.76 -38.96 3.16
CA GLU A 131 -2.12 -37.68 3.79
C GLU A 131 -1.08 -36.60 3.50
N PHE A 132 0.21 -36.94 3.57
CA PHE A 132 1.29 -36.02 3.22
C PHE A 132 1.30 -35.70 1.71
N ASP A 133 1.05 -36.67 0.83
CA ASP A 133 0.93 -36.45 -0.61
C ASP A 133 -0.29 -35.57 -0.98
N GLU A 134 -1.38 -35.63 -0.23
CA GLU A 134 -2.50 -34.68 -0.36
C GLU A 134 -2.13 -33.29 0.12
N TYR A 135 -1.49 -33.18 1.29
CA TYR A 135 -1.00 -31.91 1.82
C TYR A 135 -0.06 -31.21 0.83
N LYS A 136 0.91 -31.95 0.27
CA LYS A 136 1.88 -31.41 -0.71
C LYS A 136 1.20 -30.83 -1.95
N ARG A 137 0.12 -31.46 -2.43
CA ARG A 137 -0.65 -30.97 -3.58
C ARG A 137 -1.40 -29.69 -3.22
N LYS A 138 -2.18 -29.68 -2.14
CA LYS A 138 -2.94 -28.50 -1.70
C LYS A 138 -2.03 -27.30 -1.39
N ALA A 139 -0.93 -27.53 -0.65
CA ALA A 139 0.07 -26.51 -0.37
C ALA A 139 0.73 -25.92 -1.63
N THR A 140 0.82 -26.68 -2.73
CA THR A 140 1.33 -26.16 -4.00
C THR A 140 0.32 -25.22 -4.66
N VAL A 141 -0.97 -25.60 -4.68
CA VAL A 141 -2.05 -24.76 -5.23
C VAL A 141 -2.15 -23.42 -4.50
N ILE A 142 -2.16 -23.43 -3.17
CA ILE A 142 -2.24 -22.20 -2.35
C ILE A 142 -1.07 -21.25 -2.65
N VAL A 143 0.15 -21.78 -2.83
CA VAL A 143 1.33 -20.97 -3.19
C VAL A 143 1.22 -20.40 -4.60
N GLU A 144 0.68 -21.15 -5.56
CA GLU A 144 0.47 -20.68 -6.94
C GLU A 144 -0.61 -19.60 -7.02
N GLU A 145 -1.72 -19.79 -6.30
CA GLU A 145 -2.82 -18.83 -6.19
C GLU A 145 -2.36 -17.55 -5.49
N TYR A 146 -1.66 -17.66 -4.35
CA TYR A 146 -1.10 -16.49 -3.67
C TYR A 146 -0.15 -15.67 -4.56
N PHE A 147 0.72 -16.31 -5.36
CA PHE A 147 1.57 -15.57 -6.30
C PHE A 147 0.80 -14.88 -7.44
N ALA A 148 -0.42 -15.33 -7.75
CA ALA A 148 -1.30 -14.70 -8.72
C ALA A 148 -2.14 -13.54 -8.12
N THR A 149 -2.60 -13.67 -6.86
CA THR A 149 -3.55 -12.74 -6.22
C THR A 149 -2.91 -11.72 -5.27
N ASP A 150 -1.77 -12.05 -4.66
CA ASP A 150 -1.19 -11.36 -3.49
C ASP A 150 -2.14 -11.22 -2.28
N ASP A 151 -3.17 -12.08 -2.19
CA ASP A 151 -4.08 -12.10 -1.05
C ASP A 151 -3.50 -12.91 0.12
N VAL A 152 -2.80 -12.20 1.01
CA VAL A 152 -2.24 -12.75 2.25
C VAL A 152 -3.33 -13.29 3.19
N VAL A 153 -4.54 -12.73 3.17
CA VAL A 153 -5.64 -13.14 4.06
C VAL A 153 -6.27 -14.45 3.55
N SER A 154 -6.52 -14.57 2.25
CA SER A 154 -7.00 -15.82 1.64
C SER A 154 -6.00 -16.95 1.89
N ALA A 155 -4.73 -16.74 1.54
CA ALA A 155 -3.66 -17.73 1.76
C ALA A 155 -3.51 -18.14 3.24
N SER A 156 -3.68 -17.20 4.18
CA SER A 156 -3.65 -17.47 5.63
C SER A 156 -4.80 -18.36 6.09
N ASN A 157 -6.01 -18.13 5.56
CA ASN A 157 -7.18 -18.96 5.85
C ASN A 157 -7.02 -20.35 5.22
N GLU A 158 -6.62 -20.44 3.95
CA GLU A 158 -6.44 -21.72 3.25
C GLU A 158 -5.37 -22.61 3.91
N VAL A 159 -4.23 -22.06 4.32
CA VAL A 159 -3.19 -22.80 5.07
C VAL A 159 -3.73 -23.31 6.41
N ARG A 160 -4.57 -22.52 7.09
CA ARG A 160 -5.23 -22.91 8.34
C ARG A 160 -6.25 -24.05 8.12
N GLU A 161 -7.01 -23.98 7.02
CA GLU A 161 -7.99 -25.00 6.61
C GLU A 161 -7.36 -26.34 6.19
N LEU A 162 -6.08 -26.37 5.82
CA LEU A 162 -5.36 -27.64 5.61
C LEU A 162 -5.39 -28.57 6.83
N GLY A 163 -5.51 -28.02 8.05
CA GLY A 163 -5.76 -28.79 9.27
C GLY A 163 -4.64 -29.74 9.70
N MET A 164 -3.43 -29.66 9.11
CA MET A 164 -2.31 -30.59 9.35
C MET A 164 -1.01 -29.88 9.80
N PRO A 165 -0.95 -29.29 11.02
CA PRO A 165 0.18 -28.45 11.45
C PRO A 165 1.55 -29.15 11.43
N SER A 166 1.57 -30.48 11.62
CA SER A 166 2.79 -31.31 11.56
C SER A 166 3.50 -31.29 10.21
N TYR A 167 2.80 -30.88 9.15
CA TYR A 167 3.31 -30.78 7.77
C TYR A 167 3.60 -29.35 7.33
N ASN A 168 3.37 -28.33 8.17
CA ASN A 168 3.59 -26.91 7.79
C ASN A 168 5.04 -26.58 7.42
N PHE A 169 6.03 -27.37 7.87
CA PHE A 169 7.41 -27.28 7.37
C PHE A 169 7.52 -27.46 5.84
N TYR A 170 6.63 -28.26 5.23
CA TYR A 170 6.59 -28.44 3.77
C TYR A 170 6.03 -27.19 3.09
N PHE A 171 5.01 -26.54 3.64
CA PHE A 171 4.49 -25.29 3.07
C PHE A 171 5.59 -24.22 3.02
N VAL A 172 6.31 -24.03 4.12
CA VAL A 172 7.48 -23.12 4.19
C VAL A 172 8.54 -23.47 3.15
N LYS A 173 8.90 -24.76 3.03
CA LYS A 173 9.84 -25.22 2.00
C LYS A 173 9.32 -24.94 0.58
N LYS A 174 8.06 -25.25 0.31
CA LYS A 174 7.45 -25.13 -1.02
C LYS A 174 7.37 -23.66 -1.45
N LEU A 175 6.85 -22.78 -0.59
CA LEU A 175 6.74 -21.33 -0.81
C LEU A 175 8.10 -20.71 -1.19
N VAL A 176 9.13 -20.90 -0.38
CA VAL A 176 10.48 -20.35 -0.66
C VAL A 176 11.07 -20.96 -1.94
N SER A 177 11.00 -22.29 -2.10
CA SER A 177 11.57 -22.95 -3.29
C SER A 177 10.94 -22.46 -4.60
N MET A 178 9.63 -22.18 -4.60
CA MET A 178 8.93 -21.64 -5.78
C MET A 178 9.22 -20.16 -6.01
N ALA A 179 9.46 -19.38 -4.95
CA ALA A 179 9.85 -17.98 -5.08
C ALA A 179 11.28 -17.81 -5.62
N MET A 180 12.19 -18.73 -5.25
CA MET A 180 13.58 -18.71 -5.72
C MET A 180 13.72 -18.83 -7.23
N ASP A 181 12.79 -19.53 -7.89
CA ASP A 181 12.74 -19.76 -9.34
C ASP A 181 11.98 -18.67 -10.13
N ARG A 182 11.56 -17.58 -9.45
CA ARG A 182 10.74 -16.50 -10.03
C ARG A 182 11.45 -15.14 -9.94
N ASP A 183 10.75 -14.08 -10.33
CA ASP A 183 11.26 -12.71 -10.25
C ASP A 183 11.32 -12.21 -8.80
N ASP A 184 11.86 -11.01 -8.57
CA ASP A 184 12.04 -10.50 -7.19
C ASP A 184 10.71 -10.16 -6.51
N LYS A 185 9.65 -9.89 -7.29
CA LYS A 185 8.29 -9.69 -6.78
C LYS A 185 7.84 -10.90 -5.95
N GLU A 186 7.92 -12.11 -6.51
CA GLU A 186 7.48 -13.33 -5.83
C GLU A 186 8.37 -13.68 -4.63
N LYS A 187 9.64 -13.23 -4.62
CA LYS A 187 10.52 -13.38 -3.47
C LYS A 187 10.10 -12.49 -2.29
N GLU A 188 9.76 -11.23 -2.55
CA GLU A 188 9.20 -10.36 -1.51
C GLU A 188 7.83 -10.86 -1.04
N MET A 189 6.94 -11.27 -1.95
CA MET A 189 5.65 -11.88 -1.60
C MET A 189 5.84 -13.09 -0.67
N ALA A 190 6.79 -13.99 -0.97
CA ALA A 190 7.08 -15.12 -0.10
C ALA A 190 7.62 -14.73 1.27
N ALA A 191 8.47 -13.70 1.38
CA ALA A 191 8.93 -13.17 2.67
C ALA A 191 7.77 -12.56 3.48
N VAL A 192 6.93 -11.75 2.83
CA VAL A 192 5.74 -11.12 3.41
C VAL A 192 4.74 -12.15 3.93
N LEU A 193 4.43 -13.17 3.13
CA LEU A 193 3.51 -14.23 3.56
C LEU A 193 4.11 -15.05 4.70
N LEU A 194 5.41 -15.38 4.68
CA LEU A 194 6.05 -16.07 5.80
C LEU A 194 5.99 -15.25 7.11
N SER A 195 6.16 -13.93 7.04
CA SER A 195 6.00 -13.03 8.19
C SER A 195 4.56 -13.03 8.72
N ALA A 196 3.56 -12.94 7.83
CA ALA A 196 2.15 -12.96 8.22
C ALA A 196 1.66 -14.32 8.78
N LEU A 197 2.22 -15.44 8.32
CA LEU A 197 1.87 -16.77 8.82
C LEU A 197 2.62 -17.16 10.11
N TYR A 198 3.72 -16.49 10.44
CA TYR A 198 4.57 -16.84 11.57
C TYR A 198 3.84 -16.67 12.90
N ALA A 199 3.89 -17.70 13.75
CA ALA A 199 3.26 -17.77 15.07
C ALA A 199 1.70 -17.67 15.11
N GLU A 200 1.04 -17.12 14.09
CA GLU A 200 -0.43 -17.11 13.97
C GLU A 200 -1.00 -18.35 13.27
N VAL A 201 -0.31 -18.88 12.26
CA VAL A 201 -0.77 -20.03 11.45
C VAL A 201 0.26 -21.16 11.42
N ILE A 202 1.55 -20.82 11.39
CA ILE A 202 2.65 -21.78 11.36
C ILE A 202 3.51 -21.62 12.62
N ASP A 203 3.56 -22.70 13.41
CA ASP A 203 4.39 -22.74 14.62
C ASP A 203 5.88 -22.51 14.31
N PRO A 204 6.62 -21.73 15.12
CA PRO A 204 8.05 -21.48 14.89
C PRO A 204 8.93 -22.74 14.68
N PRO A 205 8.69 -23.91 15.33
CA PRO A 205 9.42 -25.14 15.03
C PRO A 205 9.18 -25.68 13.61
N GLN A 206 7.99 -25.47 13.04
CA GLN A 206 7.69 -25.86 11.65
C GLN A 206 8.45 -24.97 10.66
N VAL A 207 8.55 -23.66 10.95
CA VAL A 207 9.36 -22.73 10.14
C VAL A 207 10.85 -23.09 10.22
N HIS A 208 11.38 -23.33 11.43
CA HIS A 208 12.75 -23.82 11.62
C HIS A 208 13.01 -25.11 10.83
N LYS A 209 12.08 -26.08 10.88
CA LYS A 209 12.19 -27.35 10.13
C LYS A 209 12.13 -27.12 8.61
N GLY A 210 11.27 -26.21 8.14
CA GLY A 210 11.13 -25.85 6.73
C GLY A 210 12.41 -25.25 6.15
N PHE A 211 13.00 -24.26 6.85
CA PHE A 211 14.29 -23.69 6.48
C PHE A 211 15.45 -24.66 6.61
N SER A 212 15.45 -25.57 7.60
CA SER A 212 16.44 -26.65 7.67
C SER A 212 16.37 -27.52 6.41
N LYS A 213 15.16 -27.96 6.04
CA LYS A 213 14.89 -28.79 4.85
C LYS A 213 15.13 -28.08 3.52
N LEU A 214 15.16 -26.74 3.48
CA LEU A 214 15.58 -25.95 2.31
C LEU A 214 17.10 -25.97 2.15
N VAL A 215 17.83 -25.67 3.23
CA VAL A 215 19.30 -25.63 3.22
C VAL A 215 19.90 -27.02 3.00
N GLU A 216 19.28 -28.07 3.56
CA GLU A 216 19.64 -29.47 3.28
C GLU A 216 19.50 -29.85 1.79
N SER A 217 18.59 -29.23 1.04
CA SER A 217 18.42 -29.47 -0.41
C SER A 217 19.08 -28.42 -1.29
N ALA A 218 20.00 -27.60 -0.77
CA ALA A 218 20.67 -26.57 -1.55
C ALA A 218 21.52 -27.16 -2.70
N ASP A 219 22.06 -28.37 -2.52
CA ASP A 219 22.80 -29.10 -3.55
C ASP A 219 21.91 -29.64 -4.69
N ASP A 220 20.62 -29.89 -4.43
CA ASP A 220 19.64 -30.24 -5.46
C ASP A 220 19.13 -28.97 -6.17
N LEU A 221 18.73 -27.95 -5.39
CA LEU A 221 18.13 -26.71 -5.89
C LEU A 221 19.06 -25.94 -6.84
N ILE A 222 20.38 -26.05 -6.68
CA ILE A 222 21.34 -25.35 -7.55
C ILE A 222 21.39 -25.92 -8.98
N VAL A 223 20.86 -27.13 -9.20
CA VAL A 223 20.78 -27.74 -10.54
C VAL A 223 19.75 -27.01 -11.40
N ASP A 224 18.61 -26.64 -10.81
CA ASP A 224 17.53 -25.92 -11.48
C ASP A 224 17.71 -24.39 -11.39
N ILE A 225 18.21 -23.89 -10.25
CA ILE A 225 18.33 -22.46 -9.93
C ILE A 225 19.81 -22.12 -9.64
N PRO A 226 20.60 -21.66 -10.64
CA PRO A 226 22.04 -21.43 -10.48
C PRO A 226 22.42 -20.49 -9.32
N ASP A 227 21.60 -19.47 -9.07
CA ASP A 227 21.82 -18.47 -8.02
C ASP A 227 21.33 -18.91 -6.62
N THR A 228 21.00 -20.20 -6.43
CA THR A 228 20.51 -20.79 -5.17
C THR A 228 21.28 -20.31 -3.94
N VAL A 229 22.61 -20.24 -4.03
CA VAL A 229 23.47 -19.83 -2.89
C VAL A 229 23.19 -18.40 -2.45
N ASP A 230 23.07 -17.45 -3.39
CA ASP A 230 22.87 -16.03 -3.09
C ASP A 230 21.42 -15.71 -2.71
N VAL A 231 20.45 -16.37 -3.36
CA VAL A 231 19.01 -16.15 -3.12
C VAL A 231 18.55 -16.80 -1.82
N LEU A 232 18.89 -18.06 -1.55
CA LEU A 232 18.52 -18.72 -0.29
C LEU A 232 19.24 -18.09 0.91
N ALA A 233 20.48 -17.63 0.72
CA ALA A 233 21.18 -16.85 1.75
C ALA A 233 20.47 -15.53 2.07
N LEU A 234 19.83 -14.89 1.09
CA LEU A 234 19.04 -13.68 1.32
C LEU A 234 17.73 -14.01 2.05
N PHE A 235 17.03 -15.10 1.67
CA PHE A 235 15.85 -15.58 2.42
C PHE A 235 16.18 -15.87 3.89
N LEU A 236 17.31 -16.51 4.17
CA LEU A 236 17.77 -16.74 5.54
C LEU A 236 18.08 -15.44 6.28
N ALA A 237 18.69 -14.46 5.60
CA ALA A 237 18.99 -13.17 6.21
C ALA A 237 17.72 -12.36 6.48
N ARG A 238 16.75 -12.35 5.56
CA ARG A 238 15.44 -11.71 5.73
C ARG A 238 14.63 -12.36 6.85
N ALA A 239 14.54 -13.69 6.90
CA ALA A 239 13.88 -14.40 7.99
C ALA A 239 14.54 -14.17 9.36
N VAL A 240 15.83 -13.82 9.43
CA VAL A 240 16.49 -13.42 10.69
C VAL A 240 16.23 -11.95 11.05
N VAL A 241 16.05 -11.07 10.06
CA VAL A 241 15.67 -9.66 10.27
C VAL A 241 14.20 -9.53 10.70
N ASP A 242 13.30 -10.31 10.09
CA ASP A 242 11.86 -10.34 10.38
C ASP A 242 11.53 -11.11 11.69
N ASP A 243 12.53 -11.47 12.51
CA ASP A 243 12.44 -12.31 13.73
C ASP A 243 11.78 -13.72 13.56
N ILE A 244 11.55 -14.15 12.33
CA ILE A 244 10.99 -15.47 11.96
C ILE A 244 11.96 -16.60 12.34
N LEU A 245 13.27 -16.39 12.20
CA LEU A 245 14.34 -17.32 12.56
C LEU A 245 15.31 -16.69 13.57
N PRO A 246 15.65 -17.38 14.68
CA PRO A 246 16.66 -16.88 15.61
C PRO A 246 18.06 -16.93 14.96
N PRO A 247 18.95 -15.94 15.19
CA PRO A 247 20.33 -15.95 14.65
C PRO A 247 21.13 -17.23 14.97
N ALA A 248 20.79 -17.91 16.07
CA ALA A 248 21.37 -19.19 16.47
C ALA A 248 21.07 -20.36 15.49
N PHE A 249 20.00 -20.26 14.69
CA PHE A 249 19.68 -21.20 13.61
C PHE A 249 20.91 -21.42 12.71
N LEU A 250 21.50 -20.32 12.24
CA LEU A 250 22.66 -20.34 11.35
C LEU A 250 23.92 -20.96 11.97
N LYS A 251 23.97 -21.19 13.29
CA LYS A 251 25.04 -21.99 13.91
C LYS A 251 24.66 -23.48 13.92
N LYS A 252 23.48 -23.82 14.45
CA LYS A 252 23.01 -25.20 14.58
C LYS A 252 22.92 -25.93 13.24
N THR A 253 22.43 -25.27 12.20
CA THR A 253 22.26 -25.89 10.88
C THR A 253 23.61 -26.21 10.20
N VAL A 254 24.70 -25.51 10.54
CA VAL A 254 26.05 -25.88 10.06
C VAL A 254 26.56 -27.15 10.74
N GLU A 255 26.20 -27.36 12.01
CA GLU A 255 26.61 -28.54 12.80
C GLU A 255 25.93 -29.83 12.29
N SER A 256 24.82 -29.73 11.56
CA SER A 256 24.07 -30.85 10.95
C SER A 256 24.35 -31.09 9.45
N LEU A 257 25.18 -30.27 8.80
CA LEU A 257 25.46 -30.37 7.35
C LEU A 257 26.83 -31.00 7.07
N SER A 258 26.97 -31.59 5.88
CA SER A 258 28.29 -32.00 5.37
C SER A 258 29.13 -30.76 5.04
N LYS A 259 30.45 -30.82 5.31
CA LYS A 259 31.35 -29.66 5.24
C LYS A 259 31.45 -29.01 3.86
N ASP A 260 31.20 -29.78 2.80
CA ASP A 260 31.35 -29.38 1.41
C ASP A 260 30.00 -29.14 0.69
N SER A 261 28.87 -29.17 1.41
CA SER A 261 27.53 -28.92 0.87
C SER A 261 27.30 -27.44 0.48
N LYS A 262 26.47 -27.21 -0.53
CA LYS A 262 25.96 -25.87 -0.87
C LYS A 262 25.16 -25.24 0.27
N GLY A 263 24.60 -26.05 1.17
CA GLY A 263 23.99 -25.58 2.41
C GLY A 263 24.95 -24.80 3.32
N VAL A 264 26.22 -25.21 3.41
CA VAL A 264 27.26 -24.48 4.16
C VAL A 264 27.62 -23.17 3.45
N ASP A 265 27.68 -23.17 2.11
CA ASP A 265 27.91 -21.97 1.30
C ASP A 265 26.81 -20.92 1.52
N VAL A 266 25.54 -21.34 1.48
CA VAL A 266 24.35 -20.53 1.78
C VAL A 266 24.46 -19.87 3.15
N ILE A 267 24.74 -20.64 4.22
CA ILE A 267 24.83 -20.09 5.58
C ILE A 267 26.02 -19.13 5.71
N ARG A 268 27.16 -19.46 5.10
CA ARG A 268 28.36 -18.61 5.08
C ARG A 268 28.09 -17.28 4.38
N ARG A 269 27.35 -17.32 3.26
CA ARG A 269 26.92 -16.16 2.48
C ARG A 269 25.94 -15.27 3.26
N ALA A 270 24.98 -15.87 3.96
CA ALA A 270 24.02 -15.15 4.80
C ALA A 270 24.71 -14.40 5.96
N LYS A 271 25.57 -15.09 6.72
CA LYS A 271 26.32 -14.49 7.83
C LYS A 271 27.24 -13.36 7.38
N LYS A 272 28.16 -13.64 6.44
CA LYS A 272 29.23 -12.69 6.10
C LYS A 272 28.80 -11.60 5.12
N GLY A 273 27.89 -11.91 4.21
CA GLY A 273 27.54 -11.02 3.10
C GLY A 273 26.22 -10.29 3.24
N TYR A 274 25.42 -10.57 4.27
CA TYR A 274 24.20 -9.81 4.60
C TYR A 274 24.21 -9.38 6.07
N LEU A 275 24.17 -10.31 7.03
CA LEU A 275 23.98 -10.01 8.46
C LEU A 275 25.17 -9.33 9.15
N ALA A 276 26.38 -9.40 8.58
CA ALA A 276 27.56 -8.72 9.12
C ALA A 276 27.68 -7.24 8.70
N ALA A 277 26.82 -6.75 7.80
CA ALA A 277 26.89 -5.36 7.34
C ALA A 277 26.28 -4.38 8.35
N PRO A 278 26.79 -3.13 8.45
CA PRO A 278 26.04 -2.05 9.11
C PRO A 278 24.75 -1.78 8.33
N LEU A 279 23.67 -1.41 9.04
CA LEU A 279 22.32 -1.17 8.46
C LEU A 279 21.75 -2.37 7.67
N HIS A 280 22.18 -3.61 7.99
CA HIS A 280 21.76 -4.81 7.25
C HIS A 280 20.24 -4.98 7.16
N ALA A 281 19.48 -4.68 8.21
CA ALA A 281 18.01 -4.82 8.21
C ALA A 281 17.36 -4.02 7.07
N GLU A 282 17.62 -2.70 7.02
CA GLU A 282 17.09 -1.79 6.01
C GLU A 282 17.52 -2.17 4.57
N ILE A 283 18.75 -2.68 4.41
CA ILE A 283 19.29 -3.12 3.12
C ILE A 283 18.64 -4.45 2.67
N ILE A 284 18.37 -5.36 3.61
CA ILE A 284 17.73 -6.66 3.35
C ILE A 284 16.24 -6.48 3.04
N GLU A 285 15.54 -5.61 3.79
CA GLU A 285 14.13 -5.28 3.57
C GLU A 285 13.85 -4.72 2.17
N ARG A 286 14.73 -3.85 1.65
CA ARG A 286 14.55 -3.24 0.32
C ARG A 286 15.01 -4.10 -0.85
N ARG A 287 15.60 -5.28 -0.60
CA ARG A 287 16.44 -5.97 -1.60
C ARG A 287 15.68 -6.63 -2.74
N TRP A 288 14.44 -7.07 -2.50
CA TRP A 288 13.53 -7.55 -3.54
C TRP A 288 12.50 -6.50 -4.00
N GLY A 289 12.53 -5.33 -3.38
CA GLY A 289 11.71 -4.17 -3.70
C GLY A 289 10.58 -3.93 -2.68
N SER A 290 10.09 -2.69 -2.66
CA SER A 290 8.80 -2.37 -2.04
C SER A 290 7.68 -3.17 -2.70
N LYS A 291 6.63 -3.50 -1.94
CA LYS A 291 5.44 -4.27 -2.39
C LYS A 291 4.80 -3.75 -3.68
N ASN A 292 5.02 -2.47 -4.00
CA ASN A 292 4.85 -1.95 -5.35
C ASN A 292 6.16 -1.28 -5.79
N LYS A 293 6.68 -1.64 -6.97
CA LYS A 293 7.52 -0.72 -7.75
C LYS A 293 6.58 0.39 -8.23
N THR A 294 6.38 1.43 -7.41
CA THR A 294 5.55 2.54 -7.85
C THR A 294 6.21 3.21 -9.05
N VAL A 295 5.41 3.89 -9.88
CA VAL A 295 5.97 4.66 -10.99
C VAL A 295 6.95 5.72 -10.47
N GLU A 296 6.74 6.22 -9.24
CA GLU A 296 7.65 7.17 -8.60
C GLU A 296 8.98 6.55 -8.16
N ASP A 297 9.00 5.30 -7.67
CA ASP A 297 10.25 4.57 -7.40
C ASP A 297 11.06 4.35 -8.69
N VAL A 298 10.38 4.01 -9.79
CA VAL A 298 11.01 3.82 -11.11
C VAL A 298 11.56 5.15 -11.63
N LYS A 299 10.77 6.23 -11.56
CA LYS A 299 11.17 7.61 -11.87
C LYS A 299 12.41 8.05 -11.05
N GLY A 300 12.42 7.78 -9.75
CA GLY A 300 13.55 8.05 -8.85
C GLY A 300 14.81 7.29 -9.23
N ARG A 301 14.69 5.98 -9.55
CA ARG A 301 15.81 5.17 -10.07
C ARG A 301 16.34 5.70 -11.39
N ILE A 302 15.48 6.14 -12.32
CA ILE A 302 15.88 6.76 -13.58
C ILE A 302 16.63 8.09 -13.35
N SER A 303 16.16 8.94 -12.45
CA SER A 303 16.86 10.18 -12.10
C SER A 303 18.23 9.93 -11.45
N THR A 304 18.33 8.90 -10.59
CA THR A 304 19.60 8.49 -9.98
C THR A 304 20.57 8.00 -11.06
N LEU A 305 20.14 7.08 -11.92
CA LEU A 305 20.91 6.55 -13.06
C LEU A 305 21.47 7.65 -13.96
N LEU A 306 20.63 8.61 -14.36
CA LEU A 306 21.06 9.73 -15.21
C LEU A 306 22.07 10.64 -14.49
N THR A 307 21.87 10.89 -13.19
CA THR A 307 22.77 11.72 -12.37
C THR A 307 24.13 11.04 -12.16
N GLU A 308 24.14 9.75 -11.83
CA GLU A 308 25.34 8.93 -11.68
C GLU A 308 26.11 8.82 -13.00
N TYR A 309 25.43 8.66 -14.13
CA TYR A 309 26.06 8.64 -15.44
C TYR A 309 26.66 10.01 -15.82
N VAL A 310 25.98 11.13 -15.54
CA VAL A 310 26.54 12.47 -15.78
C VAL A 310 27.83 12.69 -14.97
N ALA A 311 27.88 12.19 -13.73
CA ALA A 311 29.07 12.27 -12.88
C ALA A 311 30.21 11.32 -13.35
N SER A 312 29.90 10.04 -13.59
CA SER A 312 30.89 8.98 -13.86
C SER A 312 31.34 8.89 -15.33
N GLY A 313 30.41 9.12 -16.28
CA GLY A 313 30.61 8.82 -17.70
C GLY A 313 30.60 7.32 -18.05
N ASP A 314 30.28 6.42 -17.13
CA ASP A 314 30.31 4.97 -17.41
C ASP A 314 29.06 4.51 -18.17
N LYS A 315 29.21 4.40 -19.49
CA LYS A 315 28.18 3.87 -20.39
C LYS A 315 27.79 2.43 -20.08
N LYS A 316 28.73 1.58 -19.66
CA LYS A 316 28.45 0.14 -19.41
C LYS A 316 27.59 -0.01 -18.17
N GLU A 317 27.90 0.74 -17.12
CA GLU A 317 27.09 0.79 -15.91
C GLU A 317 25.70 1.37 -16.19
N ALA A 318 25.61 2.48 -16.93
CA ALA A 318 24.32 3.05 -17.31
C ALA A 318 23.47 2.08 -18.15
N CYS A 319 24.05 1.40 -19.13
CA CYS A 319 23.36 0.36 -19.92
C CYS A 319 22.92 -0.84 -19.07
N ARG A 320 23.72 -1.26 -18.08
CA ARG A 320 23.33 -2.29 -17.10
C ARG A 320 22.13 -1.82 -16.27
N CYS A 321 22.22 -0.63 -15.69
CA CYS A 321 21.15 -0.04 -14.90
C CYS A 321 19.84 0.10 -15.69
N ILE A 322 19.89 0.51 -16.97
CA ILE A 322 18.71 0.56 -17.86
C ILE A 322 18.08 -0.83 -17.99
N LYS A 323 18.89 -1.87 -18.21
CA LYS A 323 18.41 -3.27 -18.32
C LYS A 323 17.79 -3.76 -17.00
N ASP A 324 18.40 -3.40 -15.87
CA ASP A 324 17.98 -3.79 -14.52
C ASP A 324 16.76 -3.00 -13.99
N LEU A 325 16.23 -2.04 -14.74
CA LEU A 325 14.93 -1.45 -14.48
C LEU A 325 13.79 -2.45 -14.77
N LYS A 326 13.95 -3.34 -15.77
CA LYS A 326 12.94 -4.33 -16.23
C LYS A 326 11.58 -3.71 -16.63
N VAL A 327 11.53 -2.51 -17.22
CA VAL A 327 10.28 -1.80 -17.61
C VAL A 327 10.29 -1.29 -19.07
N PRO A 328 10.37 -2.19 -20.08
CA PRO A 328 10.60 -1.81 -21.48
C PRO A 328 9.55 -0.87 -22.09
N TYR A 329 8.31 -0.89 -21.58
CA TYR A 329 7.23 -0.01 -22.03
C TYR A 329 7.28 1.41 -21.44
N PHE A 330 8.15 1.64 -20.45
CA PHE A 330 8.33 2.90 -19.73
C PHE A 330 9.70 3.55 -20.00
N HIS A 331 10.51 2.99 -20.91
CA HIS A 331 11.82 3.55 -21.28
C HIS A 331 11.72 4.96 -21.91
N HIS A 332 10.55 5.37 -22.39
CA HIS A 332 10.27 6.76 -22.78
C HIS A 332 10.50 7.77 -21.65
N GLU A 333 10.42 7.36 -20.38
CA GLU A 333 10.71 8.23 -19.23
C GLU A 333 12.22 8.50 -19.08
N ILE A 334 13.07 7.54 -19.46
CA ILE A 334 14.54 7.72 -19.52
C ILE A 334 14.88 8.80 -20.54
N VAL A 335 14.20 8.78 -21.69
CA VAL A 335 14.34 9.77 -22.77
C VAL A 335 13.83 11.14 -22.32
N LYS A 336 12.61 11.20 -21.77
CA LYS A 336 12.00 12.43 -21.22
C LYS A 336 12.92 13.11 -20.20
N ARG A 337 13.34 12.37 -19.17
CA ARG A 337 14.23 12.90 -18.10
C ARG A 337 15.63 13.22 -18.60
N GLY A 338 16.19 12.41 -19.50
CA GLY A 338 17.52 12.65 -20.08
C GLY A 338 17.59 13.93 -20.90
N ILE A 339 16.58 14.20 -21.73
CA ILE A 339 16.50 15.43 -22.53
C ILE A 339 16.20 16.65 -21.65
N ILE A 340 15.28 16.56 -20.68
CA ILE A 340 15.03 17.68 -19.74
C ILE A 340 16.32 18.02 -18.96
N MET A 341 17.03 17.02 -18.43
CA MET A 341 18.30 17.25 -17.74
C MET A 341 19.39 17.86 -18.66
N ALA A 342 19.40 17.51 -19.95
CA ALA A 342 20.28 18.14 -20.94
C ALA A 342 19.91 19.61 -21.22
N MET A 343 18.61 19.94 -21.25
CA MET A 343 18.11 21.31 -21.41
C MET A 343 18.42 22.19 -20.18
N GLU A 344 18.29 21.65 -18.97
CA GLU A 344 18.69 22.30 -17.72
C GLU A 344 20.21 22.50 -17.61
N LYS A 345 20.99 21.47 -17.98
CA LYS A 345 22.45 21.41 -17.77
C LYS A 345 23.18 21.25 -19.09
N LYS A 346 23.41 22.36 -19.80
CA LYS A 346 24.16 22.37 -21.08
C LYS A 346 25.53 21.68 -21.05
N GLN A 347 26.21 21.67 -19.90
CA GLN A 347 27.49 20.96 -19.72
C GLN A 347 27.36 19.42 -19.77
N ALA A 348 26.16 18.89 -19.52
CA ALA A 348 25.83 17.47 -19.56
C ALA A 348 25.18 17.03 -20.88
N GLU A 349 24.83 17.98 -21.76
CA GLU A 349 24.07 17.74 -23.00
C GLU A 349 24.70 16.63 -23.86
N ASP A 350 25.97 16.80 -24.25
CA ASP A 350 26.66 15.84 -25.12
C ASP A 350 26.75 14.44 -24.49
N ARG A 351 27.00 14.35 -23.17
CA ARG A 351 27.06 13.05 -22.46
C ARG A 351 25.70 12.35 -22.49
N LEU A 352 24.62 13.08 -22.19
CA LEU A 352 23.26 12.55 -22.11
C LEU A 352 22.74 12.10 -23.48
N LEU A 353 22.98 12.89 -24.53
CA LEU A 353 22.63 12.49 -25.89
C LEU A 353 23.43 11.27 -26.35
N ASP A 354 24.73 11.20 -26.04
CA ASP A 354 25.59 10.06 -26.34
C ASP A 354 25.15 8.77 -25.61
N LEU A 355 24.59 8.88 -24.38
CA LEU A 355 23.95 7.75 -23.71
C LEU A 355 22.66 7.31 -24.43
N LEU A 356 21.76 8.26 -24.74
CA LEU A 356 20.48 7.95 -25.41
C LEU A 356 20.71 7.31 -26.79
N LYS A 357 21.68 7.83 -27.54
CA LYS A 357 22.16 7.24 -28.80
C LYS A 357 22.72 5.84 -28.58
N THR A 358 23.64 5.65 -27.63
CA THR A 358 24.19 4.31 -27.32
C THR A 358 23.07 3.32 -26.94
N ALA A 359 22.06 3.76 -26.19
CA ALA A 359 20.92 2.94 -25.79
C ALA A 359 19.96 2.62 -26.96
N ALA A 360 19.85 3.50 -27.96
CA ALA A 360 19.13 3.25 -29.20
C ALA A 360 19.90 2.29 -30.13
N ASP A 361 21.20 2.52 -30.34
CA ASP A 361 22.07 1.69 -31.19
C ASP A 361 22.18 0.24 -30.69
N VAL A 362 22.21 0.04 -29.37
CA VAL A 362 22.21 -1.29 -28.71
C VAL A 362 20.79 -1.85 -28.54
N CYS A 363 19.76 -1.15 -29.03
CA CYS A 363 18.34 -1.53 -28.94
C CYS A 363 17.81 -1.74 -27.50
N LEU A 364 18.46 -1.14 -26.48
CA LEU A 364 17.98 -1.11 -25.09
C LEU A 364 16.73 -0.24 -24.96
N ILE A 365 16.64 0.83 -25.75
CA ILE A 365 15.45 1.66 -25.90
C ILE A 365 15.02 1.58 -27.36
N ASN A 366 13.84 1.01 -27.61
CA ASN A 366 13.33 0.87 -28.98
C ASN A 366 12.87 2.23 -29.55
N SER A 367 12.83 2.33 -30.89
CA SER A 367 12.49 3.59 -31.60
C SER A 367 11.11 4.16 -31.24
N SER A 368 10.13 3.31 -30.89
CA SER A 368 8.82 3.78 -30.40
C SER A 368 8.93 4.47 -29.03
N GLN A 369 9.75 3.95 -28.12
CA GLN A 369 10.02 4.55 -26.82
C GLN A 369 10.85 5.85 -26.94
N ILE A 370 11.82 5.91 -27.86
CA ILE A 370 12.53 7.15 -28.21
C ILE A 370 11.52 8.21 -28.68
N THR A 371 10.72 7.89 -29.70
CA THR A 371 9.75 8.81 -30.30
C THR A 371 8.70 9.27 -29.27
N LYS A 372 8.15 8.35 -28.48
CA LYS A 372 7.22 8.67 -27.38
C LYS A 372 7.86 9.59 -26.34
N GLY A 373 9.14 9.38 -26.01
CA GLY A 373 9.90 10.26 -25.13
C GLY A 373 9.96 11.70 -25.64
N PHE A 374 10.35 11.90 -26.91
CA PHE A 374 10.39 13.23 -27.52
C PHE A 374 9.01 13.89 -27.65
N SER A 375 7.98 13.17 -28.09
CA SER A 375 6.62 13.72 -28.22
C SER A 375 6.10 14.29 -26.90
N ARG A 376 6.34 13.61 -25.77
CA ARG A 376 5.94 14.10 -24.44
C ARG A 376 6.61 15.40 -24.02
N ILE A 377 7.86 15.61 -24.43
CA ILE A 377 8.57 16.87 -24.15
C ILE A 377 8.00 17.99 -25.02
N ILE A 378 7.65 17.69 -26.29
CA ILE A 378 6.96 18.64 -27.17
C ILE A 378 5.62 19.07 -26.56
N ASP A 379 4.83 18.10 -26.08
CA ASP A 379 3.52 18.36 -25.46
C ASP A 379 3.61 19.14 -24.13
N THR A 380 4.76 19.10 -23.45
CA THR A 380 5.00 19.84 -22.18
C THR A 380 5.92 21.05 -22.34
N VAL A 381 6.37 21.39 -23.55
CA VAL A 381 7.43 22.40 -23.77
C VAL A 381 7.01 23.82 -23.36
N ASP A 382 5.72 24.16 -23.42
CA ASP A 382 5.19 25.46 -22.99
C ASP A 382 5.21 25.63 -21.46
N ASP A 383 4.98 24.54 -20.71
CA ASP A 383 5.13 24.55 -19.26
C ASP A 383 6.63 24.49 -18.87
N LEU A 384 7.46 23.68 -19.56
CA LEU A 384 8.93 23.67 -19.38
C LEU A 384 9.60 25.01 -19.69
N SER A 385 8.97 25.85 -20.51
CA SER A 385 9.43 27.22 -20.80
C SER A 385 9.29 28.18 -19.62
N LEU A 386 8.60 27.79 -18.55
CA LEU A 386 8.53 28.54 -17.29
C LEU A 386 9.83 28.40 -16.48
N ASP A 387 10.41 27.20 -16.47
CA ASP A 387 11.61 26.87 -15.69
C ASP A 387 12.91 27.01 -16.49
N ILE A 388 12.86 26.73 -17.81
CA ILE A 388 14.03 26.72 -18.70
C ILE A 388 13.90 27.84 -19.75
N PRO A 389 14.68 28.93 -19.65
CA PRO A 389 14.69 29.99 -20.65
C PRO A 389 15.04 29.44 -22.05
N ASN A 390 14.21 29.77 -23.04
CA ASN A 390 14.32 29.24 -24.41
C ASN A 390 14.25 27.69 -24.51
N ALA A 391 13.40 27.05 -23.71
CA ALA A 391 13.13 25.61 -23.79
C ALA A 391 12.74 25.17 -25.22
N LYS A 392 11.82 25.89 -25.88
CA LYS A 392 11.40 25.60 -27.28
C LYS A 392 12.57 25.59 -28.27
N GLY A 393 13.41 26.63 -28.27
CA GLY A 393 14.56 26.69 -29.17
C GLY A 393 15.64 25.64 -28.86
N THR A 394 15.84 25.34 -27.57
CA THR A 394 16.79 24.30 -27.14
C THR A 394 16.29 22.91 -27.56
N LEU A 395 15.03 22.58 -27.30
CA LEU A 395 14.41 21.31 -27.71
C LEU A 395 14.46 21.12 -29.24
N GLN A 396 14.19 22.17 -30.02
CA GLN A 396 14.29 22.13 -31.48
C GLN A 396 15.71 21.77 -31.94
N SER A 397 16.75 22.35 -31.30
CA SER A 397 18.15 22.02 -31.58
C SER A 397 18.48 20.55 -31.25
N LEU A 398 17.98 20.04 -30.11
CA LEU A 398 18.19 18.65 -29.70
C LEU A 398 17.50 17.65 -30.64
N ILE A 399 16.28 17.96 -31.11
CA ILE A 399 15.57 17.16 -32.13
C ILE A 399 16.34 17.15 -33.45
N SER A 400 16.83 18.29 -33.92
CA SER A 400 17.65 18.36 -35.14
C SER A 400 18.95 17.56 -35.01
N LYS A 401 19.62 17.61 -33.86
CA LYS A 401 20.82 16.82 -33.56
C LYS A 401 20.52 15.31 -33.57
N ALA A 402 19.54 14.86 -32.80
CA ALA A 402 19.13 13.45 -32.73
C ALA A 402 18.66 12.88 -34.08
N ALA A 403 17.99 13.70 -34.90
CA ALA A 403 17.59 13.32 -36.25
C ALA A 403 18.79 13.23 -37.21
N SER A 404 19.75 14.16 -37.13
CA SER A 404 20.99 14.13 -37.93
C SER A 404 21.89 12.95 -37.57
N GLU A 405 21.84 12.49 -36.32
CA GLU A 405 22.57 11.32 -35.82
C GLU A 405 21.85 10.00 -36.07
N GLY A 406 20.63 10.01 -36.64
CA GLY A 406 19.90 8.84 -37.11
C GLY A 406 19.10 8.05 -36.07
N TRP A 407 19.12 8.44 -34.79
CA TRP A 407 18.41 7.71 -33.72
C TRP A 407 17.00 8.25 -33.40
N LEU A 408 16.56 9.30 -34.09
CA LEU A 408 15.21 9.88 -33.99
C LEU A 408 14.58 10.11 -35.37
N CYS A 409 13.36 9.61 -35.58
CA CYS A 409 12.58 9.87 -36.79
C CYS A 409 11.76 11.17 -36.64
N ALA A 410 12.35 12.32 -37.02
CA ALA A 410 11.72 13.63 -36.82
C ALA A 410 10.35 13.80 -37.53
N SER A 411 10.12 13.09 -38.64
CA SER A 411 8.82 13.08 -39.33
C SER A 411 7.70 12.35 -38.57
N SER A 412 8.03 11.63 -37.48
CA SER A 412 7.07 10.96 -36.60
C SER A 412 6.67 11.81 -35.39
N LEU A 413 7.18 13.04 -35.27
CA LEU A 413 6.89 13.95 -34.16
C LEU A 413 5.85 15.00 -34.54
N LYS A 414 5.10 15.49 -33.54
CA LYS A 414 4.25 16.67 -33.67
C LYS A 414 5.12 17.89 -34.04
N SER A 415 4.61 18.76 -34.93
CA SER A 415 5.34 19.97 -35.34
C SER A 415 5.44 21.00 -34.21
N LEU A 416 6.65 21.33 -33.79
CA LEU A 416 6.92 22.45 -32.88
C LEU A 416 6.59 23.79 -33.57
N SER A 417 5.44 24.37 -33.26
CA SER A 417 5.11 25.73 -33.71
C SER A 417 5.98 26.75 -32.98
N LEU A 418 6.81 27.46 -33.74
CA LEU A 418 7.56 28.64 -33.28
C LEU A 418 6.74 29.94 -33.38
N GLN A 419 5.51 29.88 -33.90
CA GLN A 419 4.63 31.04 -33.93
C GLN A 419 3.93 31.21 -32.59
N PRO A 420 3.85 32.43 -32.02
CA PRO A 420 2.94 32.70 -30.92
C PRO A 420 1.51 32.56 -31.45
N GLU A 421 0.81 31.51 -31.04
CA GLU A 421 -0.63 31.44 -31.29
C GLU A 421 -1.32 32.64 -30.63
N LYS A 422 -2.36 33.15 -31.30
CA LYS A 422 -2.90 34.49 -31.06
C LYS A 422 -3.64 34.60 -29.72
N ARG A 423 -2.93 34.83 -28.61
CA ARG A 423 -3.51 35.33 -27.34
C ARG A 423 -2.48 36.04 -26.40
N PRO A 424 -1.74 37.10 -26.85
CA PRO A 424 -0.47 37.49 -26.23
C PRO A 424 -0.56 38.08 -24.80
N LEU A 425 -1.68 38.73 -24.45
CA LEU A 425 -1.83 39.46 -23.19
C LEU A 425 -2.34 38.57 -22.04
N GLU A 426 -3.25 37.66 -22.34
CA GLU A 426 -3.86 36.74 -21.38
C GLU A 426 -2.87 35.66 -20.93
N ASP A 427 -2.08 35.15 -21.88
CA ASP A 427 -1.09 34.09 -21.67
C ASP A 427 0.07 34.54 -20.75
N THR A 428 0.49 35.80 -20.82
CA THR A 428 1.57 36.32 -19.97
C THR A 428 1.12 36.43 -18.51
N ALA A 429 -0.10 36.91 -18.27
CA ALA A 429 -0.70 36.94 -16.94
C ALA A 429 -0.94 35.53 -16.41
N ALA A 430 -1.48 34.62 -17.22
CA ALA A 430 -1.70 33.23 -16.86
C ALA A 430 -0.41 32.48 -16.53
N LYS A 431 0.70 32.75 -17.24
CA LYS A 431 2.03 32.17 -16.95
C LYS A 431 2.61 32.67 -15.63
N VAL A 432 2.52 33.97 -15.35
CA VAL A 432 2.92 34.54 -14.04
C VAL A 432 2.05 33.96 -12.91
N PHE A 433 0.74 33.86 -13.12
CA PHE A 433 -0.18 33.27 -12.16
C PHE A 433 0.11 31.79 -11.91
N LYS A 434 0.38 30.97 -12.94
CA LYS A 434 0.77 29.55 -12.79
C LYS A 434 1.98 29.38 -11.85
N ILE A 435 3.00 30.23 -11.99
CA ILE A 435 4.21 30.18 -11.15
C ILE A 435 3.87 30.55 -9.69
N LYS A 436 3.11 31.63 -9.48
CA LYS A 436 2.67 32.04 -8.14
C LYS A 436 1.77 30.99 -7.47
N ALA A 437 0.78 30.48 -8.19
CA ALA A 437 -0.11 29.41 -7.74
C ALA A 437 0.68 28.17 -7.30
N GLN A 438 1.69 27.76 -8.08
CA GLN A 438 2.57 26.65 -7.72
C GLN A 438 3.33 26.92 -6.40
N SER A 439 3.83 28.14 -6.18
CA SER A 439 4.46 28.52 -4.91
C SER A 439 3.48 28.44 -3.73
N ILE A 440 2.28 29.03 -3.89
CA ILE A 440 1.21 29.03 -2.86
C ILE A 440 0.79 27.60 -2.50
N ILE A 441 0.60 26.73 -3.49
CA ILE A 441 0.22 25.32 -3.30
C ILE A 441 1.34 24.53 -2.60
N GLN A 442 2.61 24.77 -2.96
CA GLN A 442 3.74 24.12 -2.32
C GLN A 442 3.92 24.55 -0.86
N GLU A 443 3.76 25.83 -0.56
CA GLU A 443 3.76 26.35 0.81
C GLU A 443 2.59 25.77 1.62
N TYR A 444 1.39 25.74 1.05
CA TYR A 444 0.22 25.11 1.67
C TYR A 444 0.44 23.63 2.00
N PHE A 445 1.03 22.83 1.11
CA PHE A 445 1.35 21.43 1.40
C PHE A 445 2.36 21.24 2.53
N LEU A 446 3.19 22.26 2.84
CA LEU A 446 4.10 22.26 3.98
C LEU A 446 3.43 22.76 5.27
N SER A 447 2.69 23.87 5.21
CA SER A 447 2.12 24.56 6.37
C SER A 447 0.75 24.02 6.80
N GLY A 448 -0.09 23.62 5.85
CA GLY A 448 -1.51 23.35 6.06
C GLY A 448 -2.37 24.60 6.29
N ASP A 449 -1.82 25.82 6.12
CA ASP A 449 -2.53 27.06 6.41
C ASP A 449 -3.42 27.49 5.23
N ILE A 450 -4.74 27.25 5.39
CA ILE A 450 -5.76 27.65 4.42
C ILE A 450 -5.94 29.18 4.41
N SER A 451 -5.76 29.86 5.55
CA SER A 451 -5.96 31.31 5.65
C SER A 451 -4.87 32.08 4.90
N GLU A 452 -3.64 31.56 4.89
CA GLU A 452 -2.57 32.14 4.08
C GLU A 452 -2.81 31.94 2.57
N VAL A 453 -3.36 30.80 2.15
CA VAL A 453 -3.76 30.58 0.74
C VAL A 453 -4.85 31.57 0.32
N VAL A 454 -5.87 31.77 1.15
CA VAL A 454 -6.92 32.79 0.94
C VAL A 454 -6.28 34.18 0.81
N ARG A 455 -5.45 34.59 1.77
CA ARG A 455 -4.80 35.90 1.78
C ARG A 455 -3.92 36.13 0.54
N CYS A 456 -3.14 35.13 0.14
CA CYS A 456 -2.29 35.20 -1.05
C CYS A 456 -3.11 35.33 -2.34
N LEU A 457 -4.16 34.52 -2.51
CA LEU A 457 -5.03 34.57 -3.69
C LEU A 457 -5.86 35.87 -3.74
N GLU A 458 -6.40 36.33 -2.61
CA GLU A 458 -7.12 37.61 -2.52
C GLU A 458 -6.21 38.81 -2.82
N SER A 459 -4.96 38.80 -2.35
CA SER A 459 -4.00 39.90 -2.56
C SER A 459 -3.60 40.10 -4.03
N GLU A 460 -3.69 39.04 -4.85
CA GLU A 460 -3.42 39.05 -6.28
C GLU A 460 -4.71 39.29 -7.10
N ASN A 461 -5.89 38.96 -6.56
CA ASN A 461 -7.17 38.99 -7.26
C ASN A 461 -7.88 40.36 -7.18
N SER A 462 -7.34 41.37 -7.88
CA SER A 462 -8.14 42.57 -8.22
C SER A 462 -9.32 42.25 -9.16
N THR A 463 -9.27 41.10 -9.85
CA THR A 463 -10.29 40.63 -10.79
C THR A 463 -10.42 39.11 -10.68
N PHE A 464 -11.47 38.60 -10.04
CA PHE A 464 -11.83 37.19 -10.08
C PHE A 464 -12.21 36.81 -11.52
N SER A 465 -11.27 36.21 -12.26
CA SER A 465 -11.54 35.59 -13.55
C SER A 465 -11.69 34.08 -13.35
N ALA A 466 -12.84 33.53 -13.77
CA ALA A 466 -13.14 32.10 -13.76
C ALA A 466 -11.99 31.24 -14.33
N HIS A 467 -11.28 31.76 -15.33
CA HIS A 467 -10.14 31.10 -15.97
C HIS A 467 -8.93 30.93 -15.03
N LEU A 468 -8.64 31.91 -14.17
CA LEU A 468 -7.51 31.82 -13.22
C LEU A 468 -7.83 30.84 -12.09
N ASN A 469 -9.08 30.83 -11.61
CA ASN A 469 -9.53 29.86 -10.62
C ASN A 469 -9.48 28.43 -11.17
N ALA A 470 -9.94 28.19 -12.41
CA ALA A 470 -9.79 26.91 -13.09
C ALA A 470 -8.32 26.46 -13.23
N ILE A 471 -7.41 27.39 -13.56
CA ILE A 471 -5.96 27.13 -13.59
C ILE A 471 -5.41 26.75 -12.21
N PHE A 472 -5.86 27.42 -11.14
CA PHE A 472 -5.46 27.10 -9.76
C PHE A 472 -5.94 25.70 -9.35
N VAL A 473 -7.22 25.38 -9.58
CA VAL A 473 -7.81 24.07 -9.31
C VAL A 473 -7.06 22.96 -10.07
N LYS A 474 -6.79 23.16 -11.37
CA LYS A 474 -5.95 22.23 -12.16
C LYS A 474 -4.59 22.03 -11.53
N ARG A 475 -3.85 23.11 -11.21
CA ARG A 475 -2.50 23.00 -10.63
C ARG A 475 -2.49 22.36 -9.25
N LEU A 476 -3.49 22.65 -8.41
CA LEU A 476 -3.64 22.05 -7.08
C LEU A 476 -3.78 20.52 -7.18
N ILE A 477 -4.70 20.05 -8.03
CA ILE A 477 -4.95 18.61 -8.20
C ILE A 477 -3.76 17.93 -8.89
N SER A 478 -3.18 18.52 -9.96
CA SER A 478 -1.98 17.97 -10.60
C SER A 478 -0.81 17.80 -9.62
N LEU A 479 -0.49 18.84 -8.83
CA LEU A 479 0.60 18.79 -7.85
C LEU A 479 0.32 17.83 -6.68
N ALA A 480 -0.94 17.50 -6.41
CA ALA A 480 -1.34 16.51 -5.41
C ALA A 480 -1.29 15.07 -5.95
N MET A 481 -1.65 14.84 -7.21
CA MET A 481 -1.60 13.51 -7.85
C MET A 481 -0.17 12.94 -7.92
N ASP A 482 0.83 13.79 -8.13
CA ASP A 482 2.26 13.43 -8.12
C ASP A 482 2.84 13.24 -6.69
N ARG A 483 2.00 13.24 -5.64
CA ARG A 483 2.42 13.19 -4.23
C ARG A 483 1.70 12.11 -3.43
N LYS A 484 1.97 12.05 -2.13
CA LYS A 484 1.37 11.06 -1.22
C LYS A 484 -0.08 11.46 -0.95
N ASN A 485 -0.86 10.53 -0.42
CA ASN A 485 -2.27 10.79 -0.17
C ASN A 485 -2.51 11.91 0.86
N ARG A 486 -1.51 12.28 1.69
CA ARG A 486 -1.56 13.49 2.51
C ARG A 486 -1.88 14.72 1.67
N GLU A 487 -1.11 14.95 0.61
CA GLU A 487 -1.28 16.14 -0.23
C GLU A 487 -2.57 16.05 -1.07
N LYS A 488 -3.04 14.83 -1.37
CA LYS A 488 -4.36 14.58 -2.00
C LYS A 488 -5.54 14.92 -1.09
N GLU A 489 -5.49 14.57 0.19
CA GLU A 489 -6.48 15.01 1.18
C GLU A 489 -6.39 16.53 1.39
N MET A 490 -5.19 17.10 1.51
CA MET A 490 -5.02 18.55 1.66
C MET A 490 -5.58 19.34 0.47
N ALA A 491 -5.43 18.85 -0.76
CA ALA A 491 -6.07 19.44 -1.94
C ALA A 491 -7.60 19.36 -1.88
N SER A 492 -8.15 18.23 -1.44
CA SER A 492 -9.62 18.04 -1.28
C SER A 492 -10.20 18.95 -0.18
N VAL A 493 -9.50 19.07 0.95
CA VAL A 493 -9.84 19.99 2.05
C VAL A 493 -9.75 21.44 1.61
N LEU A 494 -8.77 21.82 0.80
CA LEU A 494 -8.66 23.19 0.29
C LEU A 494 -9.81 23.54 -0.65
N LEU A 495 -10.17 22.65 -1.59
CA LEU A 495 -11.29 22.87 -2.52
C LEU A 495 -12.63 23.06 -1.79
N SER A 496 -12.88 22.28 -0.73
CA SER A 496 -14.09 22.39 0.09
C SER A 496 -14.09 23.59 1.04
N SER A 497 -12.92 23.99 1.55
CA SER A 497 -12.81 25.12 2.49
C SER A 497 -12.78 26.49 1.80
N PHE A 498 -12.35 26.57 0.54
CA PHE A 498 -12.20 27.83 -0.19
C PHE A 498 -13.50 28.32 -0.85
N CYS A 499 -14.48 27.43 -1.02
CA CYS A 499 -15.78 27.72 -1.66
C CYS A 499 -15.65 28.47 -3.01
N PHE A 500 -14.76 28.00 -3.89
CA PHE A 500 -14.72 28.47 -5.29
C PHE A 500 -16.13 28.33 -5.93
N PRO A 501 -16.51 29.23 -6.87
CA PRO A 501 -17.71 29.03 -7.68
C PRO A 501 -17.69 27.65 -8.33
N ALA A 502 -18.81 26.93 -8.28
CA ALA A 502 -18.86 25.55 -8.77
C ALA A 502 -18.44 25.46 -10.25
N ASP A 503 -18.81 26.45 -11.07
CA ASP A 503 -18.42 26.56 -12.47
C ASP A 503 -16.89 26.66 -12.66
N ASP A 504 -16.17 27.36 -11.78
CA ASP A 504 -14.71 27.48 -11.85
C ASP A 504 -14.02 26.16 -11.53
N VAL A 505 -14.56 25.42 -10.56
CA VAL A 505 -14.08 24.09 -10.18
C VAL A 505 -14.36 23.08 -11.31
N VAL A 506 -15.55 23.13 -11.90
CA VAL A 506 -15.94 22.32 -13.07
C VAL A 506 -15.00 22.60 -14.25
N ASN A 507 -14.73 23.87 -14.57
CA ASN A 507 -13.76 24.24 -15.60
C ASN A 507 -12.35 23.72 -15.28
N GLY A 508 -11.91 23.77 -14.02
CA GLY A 508 -10.66 23.16 -13.57
C GLY A 508 -10.60 21.63 -13.80
N PHE A 509 -11.70 20.93 -13.54
CA PHE A 509 -11.82 19.49 -13.82
C PHE A 509 -11.89 19.16 -15.31
N ILE A 510 -12.55 19.98 -16.14
CA ILE A 510 -12.52 19.85 -17.61
C ILE A 510 -11.06 19.95 -18.10
N MET A 511 -10.32 20.97 -17.66
CA MET A 511 -8.90 21.13 -18.02
C MET A 511 -7.99 20.01 -17.47
N LEU A 512 -8.43 19.20 -16.50
CA LEU A 512 -7.71 18.00 -16.04
C LEU A 512 -8.07 16.78 -16.89
N ILE A 513 -9.33 16.63 -17.27
CA ILE A 513 -9.87 15.52 -18.07
C ILE A 513 -9.37 15.59 -19.51
N GLU A 514 -9.31 16.77 -20.12
CA GLU A 514 -8.67 16.99 -21.43
C GLU A 514 -7.20 16.54 -21.48
N PHE A 515 -6.50 16.62 -20.33
CA PHE A 515 -5.10 16.23 -20.19
C PHE A 515 -4.92 14.84 -19.55
N ALA A 516 -6.01 14.13 -19.27
CA ALA A 516 -5.96 12.85 -18.55
C ALA A 516 -5.31 11.74 -19.39
N ASP A 517 -5.51 11.74 -20.71
CA ASP A 517 -4.84 10.80 -21.62
C ASP A 517 -3.30 10.93 -21.54
N ASP A 518 -2.77 12.16 -21.60
CA ASP A 518 -1.32 12.40 -21.49
C ASP A 518 -0.77 12.14 -20.08
N THR A 519 -1.54 12.50 -19.05
CA THR A 519 -1.12 12.34 -17.65
C THR A 519 -1.13 10.85 -17.23
N ALA A 520 -2.06 10.05 -17.75
CA ALA A 520 -2.11 8.60 -17.54
C ALA A 520 -0.90 7.86 -18.16
N LEU A 521 -0.26 8.43 -19.20
CA LEU A 521 1.01 7.91 -19.71
C LEU A 521 2.17 8.15 -18.73
N ASP A 522 2.08 9.13 -17.82
CA ASP A 522 3.10 9.54 -16.84
C ASP A 522 2.91 8.87 -15.48
N ASN A 523 1.67 8.52 -15.14
CA ASN A 523 1.29 7.71 -13.99
C ASN A 523 -0.07 7.03 -14.30
N PRO A 524 -0.14 5.70 -14.47
CA PRO A 524 -1.40 5.04 -14.81
C PRO A 524 -2.45 5.15 -13.70
N VAL A 525 -2.03 5.37 -12.44
CA VAL A 525 -2.90 5.55 -11.27
C VAL A 525 -3.68 6.88 -11.33
N VAL A 526 -3.35 7.78 -12.27
CA VAL A 526 -4.07 9.04 -12.49
C VAL A 526 -5.53 8.81 -12.85
N VAL A 527 -5.88 7.66 -13.46
CA VAL A 527 -7.28 7.35 -13.78
C VAL A 527 -8.09 7.16 -12.49
N GLU A 528 -7.58 6.35 -11.57
CA GLU A 528 -8.16 6.12 -10.25
C GLU A 528 -8.11 7.39 -9.39
N ASP A 529 -6.97 8.08 -9.36
CA ASP A 529 -6.79 9.29 -8.55
C ASP A 529 -7.73 10.42 -9.00
N LEU A 530 -7.81 10.71 -10.30
CA LEU A 530 -8.67 11.77 -10.83
C LEU A 530 -10.16 11.43 -10.70
N ALA A 531 -10.54 10.16 -10.91
CA ALA A 531 -11.89 9.68 -10.64
C ALA A 531 -12.26 9.82 -9.15
N MET A 532 -11.29 9.59 -8.27
CA MET A 532 -11.46 9.76 -6.84
C MET A 532 -11.57 11.23 -6.43
N PHE A 533 -10.78 12.14 -7.01
CA PHE A 533 -10.94 13.60 -6.81
C PHE A 533 -12.31 14.11 -7.26
N LEU A 534 -12.81 13.66 -8.42
CA LEU A 534 -14.15 14.01 -8.90
C LEU A 534 -15.23 13.51 -7.93
N ALA A 535 -15.15 12.25 -7.52
CA ALA A 535 -16.09 11.67 -6.56
C ALA A 535 -16.02 12.37 -5.18
N ARG A 536 -14.81 12.73 -4.72
CA ARG A 536 -14.56 13.47 -3.47
C ARG A 536 -15.18 14.87 -3.53
N ALA A 537 -14.98 15.62 -4.62
CA ALA A 537 -15.54 16.95 -4.81
C ALA A 537 -17.09 16.97 -4.84
N VAL A 538 -17.72 15.90 -5.34
CA VAL A 538 -19.19 15.75 -5.25
C VAL A 538 -19.65 15.38 -3.84
N VAL A 539 -18.91 14.53 -3.12
CA VAL A 539 -19.22 14.15 -1.73
C VAL A 539 -18.97 15.28 -0.72
N ASP A 540 -17.99 16.15 -0.98
CA ASP A 540 -17.72 17.37 -0.23
C ASP A 540 -18.59 18.57 -0.69
N GLU A 541 -19.58 18.33 -1.57
CA GLU A 541 -20.56 19.32 -2.02
C GLU A 541 -19.94 20.55 -2.76
N VAL A 542 -18.70 20.42 -3.24
CA VAL A 542 -18.00 21.42 -4.08
C VAL A 542 -18.58 21.45 -5.51
N MET A 543 -19.13 20.33 -5.97
CA MET A 543 -19.84 20.22 -7.25
C MET A 543 -21.13 19.42 -7.11
N ALA A 544 -22.16 19.80 -7.85
CA ALA A 544 -23.40 19.03 -7.91
C ALA A 544 -23.23 17.76 -8.78
N PRO A 545 -23.98 16.67 -8.53
CA PRO A 545 -23.94 15.47 -9.37
C PRO A 545 -24.28 15.72 -10.85
N SER A 546 -25.07 16.75 -11.17
CA SER A 546 -25.37 17.15 -12.56
C SER A 546 -24.12 17.64 -13.31
N HIS A 547 -23.17 18.30 -12.63
CA HIS A 547 -21.97 18.81 -13.28
C HIS A 547 -21.05 17.68 -13.81
N LEU A 548 -21.14 16.45 -13.26
CA LEU A 548 -20.46 15.29 -13.83
C LEU A 548 -20.99 14.91 -15.23
N GLU A 549 -22.27 15.20 -15.50
CA GLU A 549 -22.89 14.96 -16.82
C GLU A 549 -22.47 16.06 -17.81
N ASP A 550 -22.40 17.32 -17.35
CA ASP A 550 -21.90 18.46 -18.13
C ASP A 550 -20.44 18.27 -18.54
N ILE A 551 -19.57 17.85 -17.62
CA ILE A 551 -18.17 17.49 -17.89
C ILE A 551 -18.10 16.33 -18.89
N GLY A 552 -18.95 15.32 -18.75
CA GLY A 552 -19.01 14.19 -19.69
C GLY A 552 -19.43 14.55 -21.11
N SER A 553 -20.29 15.57 -21.26
CA SER A 553 -20.73 16.05 -22.58
C SER A 553 -19.60 16.69 -23.41
N GLN A 554 -18.50 17.11 -22.78
CA GLN A 554 -17.36 17.78 -23.41
C GLN A 554 -16.19 16.83 -23.72
N CYS A 555 -16.27 15.56 -23.31
CA CYS A 555 -15.18 14.59 -23.47
C CYS A 555 -14.97 14.11 -24.92
N LEU A 556 -13.71 14.06 -25.34
CA LEU A 556 -13.30 13.64 -26.69
C LEU A 556 -13.41 12.13 -26.91
N GLY A 557 -14.64 11.68 -27.21
CA GLY A 557 -14.92 10.35 -27.76
C GLY A 557 -15.01 9.20 -26.74
N PRO A 558 -15.65 8.09 -27.13
CA PRO A 558 -16.08 7.04 -26.19
C PRO A 558 -14.94 6.27 -25.51
N ASP A 559 -13.77 6.14 -26.15
CA ASP A 559 -12.66 5.31 -25.65
C ASP A 559 -11.56 6.09 -24.87
N SER A 560 -11.72 7.41 -24.71
CA SER A 560 -10.76 8.29 -24.02
C SER A 560 -10.55 7.91 -22.54
N VAL A 561 -9.36 8.21 -21.99
CA VAL A 561 -9.12 8.09 -20.54
C VAL A 561 -10.05 9.01 -19.75
N GLY A 562 -10.37 10.21 -20.28
CA GLY A 562 -11.34 11.12 -19.68
C GLY A 562 -12.72 10.49 -19.45
N ASN A 563 -13.25 9.73 -20.42
CA ASN A 563 -14.51 9.00 -20.25
C ASN A 563 -14.41 7.88 -19.20
N LYS A 564 -13.27 7.17 -19.14
CA LYS A 564 -13.03 6.13 -18.12
C LYS A 564 -12.98 6.70 -16.71
N VAL A 565 -12.32 7.85 -16.53
CA VAL A 565 -12.30 8.63 -15.28
C VAL A 565 -13.72 8.95 -14.80
N LEU A 566 -14.58 9.44 -15.70
CA LEU A 566 -15.98 9.79 -15.38
C LEU A 566 -16.83 8.55 -15.06
N GLN A 567 -16.73 7.48 -15.85
CA GLN A 567 -17.43 6.22 -15.59
C GLN A 567 -17.02 5.62 -14.24
N MET A 568 -15.74 5.71 -13.89
CA MET A 568 -15.23 5.27 -12.59
C MET A 568 -15.75 6.15 -11.45
N ALA A 569 -15.70 7.48 -11.58
CA ALA A 569 -16.25 8.41 -10.58
C ALA A 569 -17.75 8.18 -10.34
N GLN A 570 -18.54 8.02 -11.40
CA GLN A 570 -19.97 7.68 -11.29
C GLN A 570 -20.20 6.32 -10.63
N SER A 571 -19.36 5.32 -10.92
CA SER A 571 -19.44 3.98 -10.30
C SER A 571 -19.10 4.01 -8.81
N LEU A 572 -18.11 4.83 -8.42
CA LEU A 572 -17.74 5.07 -7.02
C LEU A 572 -18.90 5.72 -6.26
N LEU A 573 -19.54 6.75 -6.84
CA LEU A 573 -20.67 7.46 -6.23
C LEU A 573 -21.92 6.58 -6.09
N LYS A 574 -22.20 5.70 -7.07
CA LYS A 574 -23.34 4.77 -7.06
C LYS A 574 -23.20 3.59 -6.07
N ALA A 575 -22.02 3.37 -5.49
CA ALA A 575 -21.80 2.27 -4.56
C ALA A 575 -22.51 2.48 -3.20
N ARG A 576 -22.93 1.39 -2.54
CA ARG A 576 -23.51 1.47 -1.18
C ARG A 576 -22.46 2.03 -0.20
N LEU A 577 -22.87 2.99 0.63
CA LEU A 577 -21.98 3.74 1.54
C LEU A 577 -20.83 4.48 0.83
N SER A 578 -21.02 4.89 -0.44
CA SER A 578 -20.04 5.63 -1.25
C SER A 578 -19.48 6.84 -0.52
N GLY A 579 -20.33 7.71 0.02
CA GLY A 579 -19.93 8.92 0.75
C GLY A 579 -18.89 8.66 1.85
N GLU A 580 -19.12 7.70 2.75
CA GLU A 580 -18.17 7.38 3.83
C GLU A 580 -16.85 6.77 3.34
N ARG A 581 -16.89 6.02 2.24
CA ARG A 581 -15.69 5.44 1.62
C ARG A 581 -14.87 6.50 0.90
N ILE A 582 -15.53 7.39 0.17
CA ILE A 582 -14.93 8.51 -0.55
C ILE A 582 -14.35 9.54 0.44
N LEU A 583 -15.04 9.81 1.56
CA LEU A 583 -14.52 10.64 2.66
C LEU A 583 -13.21 10.10 3.30
N ARG A 584 -12.83 8.86 3.01
CA ARG A 584 -11.60 8.22 3.50
C ARG A 584 -10.67 7.76 2.39
N CYS A 585 -10.93 8.11 1.13
CA CYS A 585 -10.23 7.52 -0.02
C CYS A 585 -8.71 7.78 -0.02
N TRP A 586 -8.30 8.93 0.50
CA TRP A 586 -6.89 9.29 0.67
C TRP A 586 -6.27 8.67 1.94
N GLY A 587 -7.07 8.17 2.88
CA GLY A 587 -6.61 7.76 4.20
C GLY A 587 -6.26 9.00 5.03
N GLY A 588 -7.22 9.45 5.83
CA GLY A 588 -7.16 10.76 6.50
C GLY A 588 -5.86 11.01 7.27
N VAL A 589 -5.29 12.19 7.07
CA VAL A 589 -4.02 12.61 7.69
C VAL A 589 -4.26 13.81 8.60
N GLY A 590 -3.64 13.81 9.78
CA GLY A 590 -3.26 15.09 10.40
C GLY A 590 -3.65 15.35 11.85
N SER A 591 -3.47 14.39 12.76
CA SER A 591 -2.98 14.78 14.09
C SER A 591 -1.93 13.79 14.58
N CYS A 592 -0.95 14.31 15.32
CA CYS A 592 0.13 13.49 15.84
C CYS A 592 -0.39 12.51 16.90
N ARG A 593 0.01 11.23 16.79
CA ARG A 593 -0.21 10.10 17.75
C ARG A 593 -1.39 9.16 17.39
N ASN A 594 -1.00 8.11 16.65
CA ASN A 594 -1.69 6.85 16.38
C ASN A 594 -2.83 6.91 15.35
N GLY A 595 -2.84 5.98 14.41
CA GLY A 595 -4.00 5.71 13.56
C GLY A 595 -5.08 5.03 14.38
N TRP A 596 -6.17 5.74 14.66
CA TRP A 596 -7.29 5.24 15.44
C TRP A 596 -8.28 4.48 14.55
N ALA A 597 -8.85 3.40 15.07
CA ALA A 597 -10.05 2.81 14.47
C ALA A 597 -11.24 3.78 14.64
N ILE A 598 -12.27 3.61 13.82
CA ILE A 598 -13.50 4.43 13.91
C ILE A 598 -14.15 4.23 15.29
N GLU A 599 -14.05 3.03 15.83
CA GLU A 599 -14.52 2.63 17.15
C GLU A 599 -13.79 3.38 18.28
N ASP A 600 -12.48 3.62 18.15
CA ASP A 600 -11.71 4.43 19.11
C ASP A 600 -12.17 5.92 19.08
N VAL A 601 -12.47 6.46 17.89
CA VAL A 601 -13.03 7.81 17.74
C VAL A 601 -14.41 7.90 18.39
N LYS A 602 -15.28 6.90 18.16
CA LYS A 602 -16.62 6.82 18.77
C LYS A 602 -16.58 6.69 20.30
N ASP A 603 -15.60 5.96 20.83
CA ASP A 603 -15.34 5.84 22.27
C ASP A 603 -14.82 7.18 22.84
N LYS A 604 -13.89 7.85 22.15
CA LYS A 604 -13.39 9.17 22.57
C LYS A 604 -14.48 10.26 22.54
N ILE A 605 -15.36 10.25 21.53
CA ILE A 605 -16.55 11.12 21.50
C ILE A 605 -17.50 10.77 22.66
N GLY A 606 -17.70 9.48 22.96
CA GLY A 606 -18.50 9.04 24.11
C GLY A 606 -17.99 9.62 25.43
N LYS A 607 -16.68 9.50 25.68
CA LYS A 607 -15.99 10.02 26.87
C LYS A 607 -16.04 11.54 26.98
N LEU A 608 -15.82 12.26 25.88
CA LEU A 608 -15.95 13.72 25.80
C LEU A 608 -17.35 14.17 26.23
N LEU A 609 -18.40 13.52 25.71
CA LEU A 609 -19.78 13.84 26.06
C LEU A 609 -20.07 13.46 27.52
N GLU A 610 -19.59 12.32 28.02
CA GLU A 610 -19.69 11.91 29.44
C GLU A 610 -19.08 12.92 30.40
N GLU A 611 -17.90 13.45 30.09
CA GLU A 611 -17.22 14.46 30.90
C GLU A 611 -17.97 15.79 30.90
N PHE A 612 -18.48 16.22 29.74
CA PHE A 612 -19.32 17.40 29.63
C PHE A 612 -20.64 17.26 30.40
N GLU A 613 -21.33 16.12 30.27
CA GLU A 613 -22.52 15.79 31.07
C GLU A 613 -22.24 15.86 32.57
N SER A 614 -21.09 15.34 33.00
CA SER A 614 -20.67 15.24 34.41
C SER A 614 -20.24 16.57 35.04
N GLY A 615 -20.02 17.63 34.25
CA GLY A 615 -19.62 18.94 34.79
C GLY A 615 -18.79 19.84 33.87
N GLY A 616 -18.33 19.36 32.72
CA GLY A 616 -17.41 20.12 31.84
C GLY A 616 -17.92 21.47 31.32
N ASP A 617 -16.98 22.35 30.95
CA ASP A 617 -17.23 23.65 30.30
C ASP A 617 -17.52 23.48 28.80
N ILE A 618 -18.39 24.32 28.25
CA ILE A 618 -18.76 24.31 26.82
C ILE A 618 -17.53 24.58 25.96
N ARG A 619 -16.66 25.52 26.36
CA ARG A 619 -15.44 25.84 25.60
C ARG A 619 -14.44 24.69 25.60
N GLU A 620 -14.37 23.89 26.68
CA GLU A 620 -13.52 22.71 26.71
C GLU A 620 -14.09 21.64 25.77
N ALA A 621 -15.38 21.33 25.87
CA ALA A 621 -16.03 20.38 24.95
C ALA A 621 -15.83 20.79 23.47
N CYS A 622 -16.00 22.07 23.13
CA CYS A 622 -15.75 22.58 21.78
C CYS A 622 -14.28 22.53 21.37
N ARG A 623 -13.33 22.78 22.29
CA ARG A 623 -11.88 22.58 22.04
C ARG A 623 -11.58 21.11 21.78
N CYS A 624 -12.05 20.20 22.62
CA CYS A 624 -11.85 18.77 22.45
C CYS A 624 -12.48 18.25 21.15
N ILE A 625 -13.66 18.73 20.74
CA ILE A 625 -14.27 18.43 19.43
C ILE A 625 -13.36 18.91 18.29
N LYS A 626 -12.84 20.14 18.37
CA LYS A 626 -11.89 20.69 17.37
C LYS A 626 -10.58 19.89 17.32
N GLU A 627 -10.09 19.42 18.46
CA GLU A 627 -8.90 18.57 18.60
C GLU A 627 -9.09 17.12 18.12
N LEU A 628 -10.34 16.68 17.83
CA LEU A 628 -10.55 15.43 17.10
C LEU A 628 -10.02 15.51 15.67
N GLY A 629 -9.97 16.71 15.06
CA GLY A 629 -9.47 16.90 13.70
C GLY A 629 -10.31 16.25 12.60
N MET A 630 -11.58 15.90 12.89
CA MET A 630 -12.46 15.14 11.98
C MET A 630 -13.80 15.87 11.73
N PRO A 631 -13.79 17.06 11.07
CA PRO A 631 -15.00 17.86 10.85
C PRO A 631 -16.11 17.12 10.09
N PHE A 632 -15.74 16.20 9.20
CA PHE A 632 -16.66 15.34 8.47
C PHE A 632 -17.36 14.27 9.34
N PHE A 633 -16.84 13.98 10.54
CA PHE A 633 -17.37 13.00 11.49
C PHE A 633 -18.13 13.66 12.66
N HIS A 634 -18.31 14.98 12.63
CA HIS A 634 -19.04 15.71 13.67
C HIS A 634 -20.51 15.30 13.79
N HIS A 635 -21.11 14.71 12.74
CA HIS A 635 -22.43 14.08 12.81
C HIS A 635 -22.53 12.94 13.86
N GLU A 636 -21.42 12.28 14.22
CA GLU A 636 -21.41 11.29 15.30
C GLU A 636 -21.49 11.96 16.69
N VAL A 637 -20.92 13.17 16.84
CA VAL A 637 -21.10 14.01 18.02
C VAL A 637 -22.56 14.43 18.16
N VAL A 638 -23.19 14.83 17.05
CA VAL A 638 -24.63 15.15 16.99
C VAL A 638 -25.46 13.93 17.35
N LYS A 639 -25.22 12.76 16.71
CA LYS A 639 -25.93 11.51 16.98
C LYS A 639 -25.85 11.11 18.45
N LYS A 640 -24.65 10.98 19.00
CA LYS A 640 -24.45 10.56 20.41
C LYS A 640 -25.01 11.58 21.40
N SER A 641 -24.98 12.87 21.07
CA SER A 641 -25.61 13.90 21.91
C SER A 641 -27.13 13.76 21.91
N LEU A 642 -27.76 13.61 20.74
CA LEU A 642 -29.22 13.46 20.62
C LEU A 642 -29.73 12.17 21.29
N VAL A 643 -29.04 11.04 21.10
CA VAL A 643 -29.37 9.78 21.77
C VAL A 643 -29.37 9.98 23.29
N ARG A 644 -28.33 10.59 23.86
CA ARG A 644 -28.24 10.88 25.31
C ARG A 644 -29.27 11.90 25.80
N VAL A 645 -29.64 12.88 24.95
CA VAL A 645 -30.72 13.83 25.23
C VAL A 645 -32.05 13.09 25.35
N ILE A 646 -32.34 12.10 24.50
CA ILE A 646 -33.56 11.29 24.53
C ILE A 646 -33.54 10.29 25.72
N GLU A 647 -32.43 9.59 25.93
CA GLU A 647 -32.24 8.62 27.02
C GLU A 647 -32.33 9.26 28.42
N LYS A 648 -31.65 10.40 28.62
CA LYS A 648 -31.42 10.99 29.95
C LYS A 648 -32.17 12.31 30.18
N LYS A 649 -32.90 12.82 29.18
CA LYS A 649 -33.60 14.13 29.20
C LYS A 649 -32.67 15.29 29.61
N ASN A 650 -31.44 15.28 29.07
CA ASN A 650 -30.35 16.16 29.47
C ASN A 650 -30.18 17.38 28.53
N ASP A 651 -30.87 18.48 28.83
CA ASP A 651 -30.79 19.74 28.05
C ASP A 651 -29.38 20.35 27.93
N ARG A 652 -28.39 19.96 28.76
CA ARG A 652 -27.02 20.49 28.64
C ARG A 652 -26.39 20.15 27.29
N LEU A 653 -26.63 18.94 26.79
CA LEU A 653 -26.11 18.50 25.49
C LEU A 653 -26.77 19.25 24.33
N TRP A 654 -28.06 19.61 24.45
CA TRP A 654 -28.72 20.52 23.51
C TRP A 654 -28.03 21.89 23.49
N GLY A 655 -27.66 22.42 24.67
CA GLY A 655 -26.88 23.65 24.81
C GLY A 655 -25.49 23.58 24.14
N LEU A 656 -24.82 22.43 24.20
CA LEU A 656 -23.55 22.20 23.49
C LEU A 656 -23.74 22.21 21.97
N LEU A 657 -24.72 21.47 21.44
CA LEU A 657 -25.05 21.46 20.02
C LEU A 657 -25.39 22.87 19.50
N LYS A 658 -26.16 23.64 20.28
CA LYS A 658 -26.47 25.05 20.00
C LYS A 658 -25.24 25.94 19.91
N HIS A 659 -24.27 25.76 20.81
CA HIS A 659 -23.02 26.51 20.75
C HIS A 659 -22.16 26.09 19.56
N CYS A 660 -22.09 24.79 19.27
CA CYS A 660 -21.32 24.23 18.15
C CYS A 660 -21.81 24.70 16.77
N ILE A 661 -23.12 24.81 16.54
CA ILE A 661 -23.64 25.34 15.27
C ILE A 661 -23.46 26.86 15.15
N ASN A 662 -23.73 27.61 16.22
CA ASN A 662 -23.56 29.07 16.25
C ASN A 662 -22.09 29.53 16.11
N THR A 663 -21.13 28.66 16.45
CA THR A 663 -19.69 28.92 16.28
C THR A 663 -19.13 28.33 14.97
N GLY A 664 -19.96 27.70 14.14
CA GLY A 664 -19.54 27.04 12.90
C GLY A 664 -18.71 25.77 13.09
N LEU A 665 -18.55 25.28 14.33
CA LEU A 665 -17.79 24.06 14.65
C LEU A 665 -18.51 22.80 14.14
N ILE A 666 -19.84 22.81 14.09
CA ILE A 666 -20.66 21.77 13.45
C ILE A 666 -21.53 22.46 12.41
N THR A 667 -21.40 22.08 11.14
CA THR A 667 -22.17 22.67 10.04
C THR A 667 -23.60 22.16 10.01
N MET A 668 -24.49 22.92 9.35
CA MET A 668 -25.88 22.54 9.06
C MET A 668 -25.98 21.11 8.49
N ASN A 669 -25.11 20.76 7.56
CA ASN A 669 -25.05 19.44 6.94
C ASN A 669 -24.66 18.33 7.94
N GLN A 670 -23.71 18.59 8.85
CA GLN A 670 -23.36 17.65 9.92
C GLN A 670 -24.49 17.50 10.96
N MET A 671 -25.32 18.53 11.18
CA MET A 671 -26.57 18.40 11.94
C MET A 671 -27.56 17.49 11.21
N THR A 672 -27.92 17.79 9.96
CA THR A 672 -28.86 16.97 9.17
C THR A 672 -28.44 15.50 9.11
N LYS A 673 -27.15 15.22 8.85
CA LYS A 673 -26.58 13.86 8.86
C LYS A 673 -26.66 13.23 10.26
N GLY A 674 -26.44 13.99 11.33
CA GLY A 674 -26.55 13.53 12.71
C GLY A 674 -27.97 13.14 13.12
N PHE A 675 -28.96 13.98 12.82
CA PHE A 675 -30.39 13.69 13.04
C PHE A 675 -30.85 12.47 12.21
N GLY A 676 -30.48 12.39 10.94
CA GLY A 676 -30.79 11.23 10.09
C GLY A 676 -30.24 9.92 10.66
N ARG A 677 -29.03 9.94 11.22
CA ARG A 677 -28.42 8.76 11.87
C ARG A 677 -29.08 8.34 13.19
N VAL A 678 -29.88 9.21 13.82
CA VAL A 678 -30.75 8.85 14.95
C VAL A 678 -32.06 8.24 14.44
N ALA A 679 -32.66 8.82 13.38
CA ALA A 679 -33.84 8.26 12.72
C ALA A 679 -33.61 6.85 12.15
N GLU A 680 -32.41 6.55 11.67
CA GLU A 680 -32.02 5.20 11.22
C GLU A 680 -31.99 4.17 12.36
N SER A 681 -31.54 4.57 13.56
CA SER A 681 -31.45 3.69 14.75
C SER A 681 -32.57 3.97 15.78
N LEU A 682 -33.72 4.44 15.31
CA LEU A 682 -34.85 4.82 16.17
C LEU A 682 -35.55 3.59 16.76
N ASP A 683 -35.66 2.50 15.98
CA ASP A 683 -36.23 1.22 16.43
C ASP A 683 -35.45 0.66 17.63
N ASP A 684 -34.11 0.64 17.52
CA ASP A 684 -33.22 0.14 18.58
C ASP A 684 -33.34 1.02 19.83
N LEU A 685 -33.37 2.35 19.64
CA LEU A 685 -33.55 3.30 20.74
C LEU A 685 -34.92 3.15 21.40
N ALA A 686 -35.97 2.78 20.66
CA ALA A 686 -37.31 2.55 21.20
C ALA A 686 -37.42 1.30 22.10
N LEU A 687 -36.47 0.37 22.02
CA LEU A 687 -36.39 -0.79 22.93
C LEU A 687 -36.03 -0.36 24.36
N ASP A 688 -35.12 0.61 24.51
CA ASP A 688 -34.71 1.17 25.80
C ASP A 688 -35.62 2.36 26.21
N VAL A 689 -36.01 3.13 25.19
CA VAL A 689 -36.81 4.36 25.05
C VAL A 689 -38.29 4.32 24.65
N PRO A 690 -39.31 3.84 25.40
CA PRO A 690 -40.65 3.61 24.80
C PRO A 690 -41.36 4.84 24.19
N ASP A 691 -40.95 6.07 24.52
CA ASP A 691 -41.43 7.33 23.92
C ASP A 691 -40.40 7.98 22.98
N ALA A 692 -39.32 7.28 22.59
CA ALA A 692 -38.21 7.81 21.80
C ALA A 692 -38.62 8.40 20.44
N GLU A 693 -39.54 7.74 19.71
CA GLU A 693 -40.02 8.24 18.42
C GLU A 693 -40.68 9.62 18.53
N LYS A 694 -41.51 9.77 19.58
CA LYS A 694 -42.22 11.03 19.85
C LYS A 694 -41.25 12.11 20.33
N GLN A 695 -40.34 11.78 21.25
CA GLN A 695 -39.31 12.71 21.69
C GLN A 695 -38.42 13.17 20.52
N PHE A 696 -38.04 12.26 19.62
CA PHE A 696 -37.24 12.61 18.44
C PHE A 696 -37.99 13.55 17.49
N ALA A 697 -39.29 13.33 17.24
CA ALA A 697 -40.11 14.24 16.45
C ALA A 697 -40.17 15.65 17.08
N ASP A 698 -40.38 15.75 18.39
CA ASP A 698 -40.37 17.03 19.12
C ASP A 698 -39.01 17.75 18.99
N TYR A 699 -37.89 17.01 19.04
CA TYR A 699 -36.55 17.58 18.83
C TYR A 699 -36.25 17.96 17.37
N VAL A 700 -36.79 17.27 16.37
CA VAL A 700 -36.68 17.65 14.94
C VAL A 700 -37.39 18.97 14.70
N GLU A 701 -38.62 19.14 15.19
CA GLU A 701 -39.36 20.40 15.04
C GLU A 701 -38.70 21.54 15.83
N ARG A 702 -38.14 21.26 17.02
CA ARG A 702 -37.30 22.22 17.75
C ARG A 702 -36.05 22.63 16.95
N ALA A 703 -35.37 21.69 16.31
CA ALA A 703 -34.18 21.97 15.49
C ALA A 703 -34.53 22.77 14.21
N LYS A 704 -35.69 22.54 13.59
CA LYS A 704 -36.21 23.39 12.51
C LYS A 704 -36.49 24.82 12.98
N MET A 705 -37.16 24.98 14.13
CA MET A 705 -37.42 26.31 14.73
C MET A 705 -36.15 27.04 15.15
N GLU A 706 -35.11 26.33 15.62
CA GLU A 706 -33.81 26.91 15.97
C GLU A 706 -32.88 27.10 14.75
N GLY A 707 -33.31 26.74 13.53
CA GLY A 707 -32.57 26.94 12.28
C GLY A 707 -31.39 25.99 12.08
N TRP A 708 -31.44 24.77 12.65
CA TRP A 708 -30.38 23.73 12.52
C TRP A 708 -30.69 22.68 11.45
N LEU A 709 -31.89 22.71 10.90
CA LEU A 709 -32.39 21.84 9.84
C LEU A 709 -33.18 22.69 8.84
N GLU A 710 -33.17 22.34 7.56
CA GLU A 710 -34.06 22.97 6.60
C GLU A 710 -35.52 22.54 6.85
N LEU A 711 -36.46 23.45 6.59
CA LEU A 711 -37.90 23.19 6.76
C LEU A 711 -38.43 22.07 5.84
N SER A 712 -37.70 21.79 4.76
CA SER A 712 -37.91 20.73 3.77
C SER A 712 -37.53 19.33 4.24
N VAL A 713 -36.76 19.19 5.33
CA VAL A 713 -36.24 17.89 5.78
C VAL A 713 -37.31 17.13 6.57
N GLU A 714 -37.76 16.01 6.00
CA GLU A 714 -38.59 15.01 6.67
C GLU A 714 -37.79 13.73 6.94
N PHE A 715 -37.82 13.25 8.18
CA PHE A 715 -37.26 11.96 8.59
C PHE A 715 -38.36 10.89 8.70
N ASN A 716 -39.23 10.81 7.69
CA ASN A 716 -40.36 9.87 7.67
C ASN A 716 -39.94 8.50 7.10
N ARG A 717 -40.30 7.41 7.79
CA ARG A 717 -40.28 6.05 7.20
C ARG A 717 -41.58 5.80 6.42
N PRO A 718 -41.52 5.09 5.27
CA PRO A 718 -42.73 4.55 4.66
C PRO A 718 -43.32 3.47 5.59
N ALA A 719 -44.58 3.64 5.99
CA ALA A 719 -45.28 2.63 6.78
C ALA A 719 -45.41 1.33 5.99
N LEU A 720 -44.85 0.24 6.52
CA LEU A 720 -45.12 -1.11 6.01
C LEU A 720 -46.59 -1.45 6.26
N ALA A 721 -47.41 -1.35 5.20
CA ALA A 721 -48.78 -1.82 5.23
C ALA A 721 -48.77 -3.34 5.47
N VAL A 722 -49.19 -3.75 6.67
CA VAL A 722 -49.47 -5.15 6.98
C VAL A 722 -50.75 -5.54 6.22
N GLU A 723 -50.59 -6.15 5.05
CA GLU A 723 -51.68 -6.83 4.37
C GLU A 723 -52.12 -8.01 5.24
N ASN A 724 -53.17 -7.78 6.03
CA ASN A 724 -53.88 -8.83 6.75
C ASN A 724 -54.57 -9.77 5.75
N GLY A 725 -53.87 -10.83 5.35
CA GLY A 725 -54.42 -11.91 4.55
C GLY A 725 -55.50 -12.69 5.31
N PHE A 726 -56.74 -12.23 5.25
CA PHE A 726 -57.92 -13.01 5.61
C PHE A 726 -58.47 -13.73 4.39
N CYS A 727 -58.59 -15.06 4.48
CA CYS A 727 -59.30 -15.85 3.49
C CYS A 727 -60.80 -15.53 3.47
N SER A 728 -61.37 -15.34 2.28
CA SER A 728 -62.74 -15.72 1.90
C SER A 728 -62.79 -15.87 0.38
#